data_AF-A0A843Y401-F1
#
_entry.id   AF-A0A843Y401-F1
#
_cell.length_a   1.000
_cell.length_b   1.000
_cell.length_c   1.000
_cell.angle_alpha   90.00
_cell.angle_beta   90.00
_cell.angle_gamma   90.00
#
_symmetry.space_group_name_H-M   'P 1'
#
loop_
_entity.id
_entity.type
_entity.pdbx_description
1 polymer ?
#
loop_
_entity_poly.entity_id
_entity_poly.type
_entity_poly.pdbx_seq_one_letter_code
_entity_poly.pdbx_strand_id
1 'polypeptide(L)'
;MSAWNIYHKDGSKLTDVNGEQITVHGLEYSDSWMGECFLTINFKHEVPINFQIGDYIVYRGERFELNYEPGKDKQARPDTYGEGFVYDSVKFNALQDELARAEFLDVVLNDNELHYTALPKFPFYVQTLDDLLDRIQACLNEQIGAGLWKIYSRNKDRSVQRGALESEWLSVYGEKTDDNVIESMSITVDSQTCWQALALVNEKWDINFIVRGRNIYVGTTGIQANHIFKYGLGNGLYEIVQNADSDQSVVTRLRAYGSEKNLPSHYYADLGVKYVANITKVVGASTNVELELDLDYIETYFKNPRKYIVSPETGEQSSGWVLKVTFDFKTEITGYVTQGYGSKKCRFYSELKGTQTDTGDEESKEKLDAFIAQVKAGNTKMYITSGLNKKNVPSSMKEYAKNLPNNMSINRLMLPGFPHVSLSDFYNTLTNEEKKYVNPTGRQHKFSTDPHRPYIDSINIEQIGLRSASQFFETDDKTNGVIEIYPTIEEMEIGGVRVDEIDEGVAPDDDGRFGDNETVKNVDIYLKKAIDFDINDLKDDDFSISMKDGMCGGRTFKVASSTKIDGRWRLTIERVKDDALELWFPYKDYPIKKGDHFVLTGITLPDSYVNAASLKLLKYAIAFIDKNDYTRYVYQPKVDEIFMARQHDLAEKDTTGVIKSLHDTLKAGDLMEFEDTDLRIGGVISIDQLTIKEEDGKIPTYDITLREDKEVGTIQKIQQQISSLQSGNGGTGAGLTTTQVKNQVATEGSKHFISKINDDTAKGTITWEKVQKFLQGMLVGGGSWTPDAEGRSHLITDYLEVRMKAIFEE
;
A
#
# COMPACT_ATOMS: atom_id res chain seq x y z
N MET A 1 36.77 32.44 3.00
CA MET A 1 35.70 32.90 2.11
C MET A 1 35.59 31.90 1.00
N SER A 2 34.47 31.19 0.96
CA SER A 2 34.26 30.11 0.01
C SER A 2 33.81 30.74 -1.30
N ALA A 3 34.73 30.84 -2.26
CA ALA A 3 34.41 31.19 -3.64
C ALA A 3 34.38 29.88 -4.43
N TRP A 4 33.30 29.62 -5.15
CA TRP A 4 33.15 28.40 -5.93
C TRP A 4 33.29 28.70 -7.41
N ASN A 5 33.99 27.81 -8.10
CA ASN A 5 34.05 27.84 -9.56
C ASN A 5 32.99 26.89 -10.12
N ILE A 6 32.40 27.29 -11.24
CA ILE A 6 31.59 26.41 -12.07
C ILE A 6 32.47 25.92 -13.22
N TYR A 7 32.27 24.68 -13.61
CA TYR A 7 33.05 24.00 -14.64
C TYR A 7 32.13 23.45 -15.72
N HIS A 8 32.57 23.50 -16.96
CA HIS A 8 31.99 22.71 -18.05
C HIS A 8 32.30 21.21 -17.85
N LYS A 9 31.60 20.33 -18.57
CA LYS A 9 31.80 18.87 -18.48
C LYS A 9 33.24 18.41 -18.70
N ASP A 10 34.00 19.12 -19.51
CA ASP A 10 35.40 18.83 -19.82
C ASP A 10 36.38 19.31 -18.71
N GLY A 11 35.87 19.95 -17.67
CA GLY A 11 36.63 20.49 -16.54
C GLY A 11 37.17 21.90 -16.77
N SER A 12 36.92 22.52 -17.93
CA SER A 12 37.21 23.94 -18.14
C SER A 12 36.26 24.81 -17.31
N LYS A 13 36.70 26.01 -16.93
CA LYS A 13 35.90 26.91 -16.08
C LYS A 13 34.82 27.61 -16.89
N LEU A 14 33.65 27.81 -16.30
CA LEU A 14 32.56 28.59 -16.88
C LEU A 14 33.03 30.03 -17.11
N THR A 15 32.73 30.54 -18.31
CA THR A 15 33.06 31.90 -18.70
C THR A 15 31.84 32.65 -19.21
N ASP A 16 31.94 33.97 -19.22
CA ASP A 16 31.04 34.83 -19.97
C ASP A 16 31.37 34.83 -21.47
N VAL A 17 30.56 35.53 -22.27
CA VAL A 17 30.78 35.68 -23.73
C VAL A 17 32.12 36.32 -24.11
N ASN A 18 32.79 37.01 -23.18
CA ASN A 18 34.08 37.67 -23.39
C ASN A 18 35.28 36.81 -22.92
N GLY A 19 35.01 35.64 -22.32
CA GLY A 19 36.03 34.74 -21.78
C GLY A 19 36.45 35.03 -20.34
N GLU A 20 35.73 35.91 -19.63
CA GLU A 20 35.96 36.16 -18.21
C GLU A 20 35.35 35.06 -17.34
N GLN A 21 36.08 34.63 -16.32
CA GLN A 21 35.68 33.51 -15.48
C GLN A 21 34.53 33.88 -14.53
N ILE A 22 33.49 33.06 -14.51
CA ILE A 22 32.41 33.20 -13.53
C ILE A 22 32.81 32.55 -12.20
N THR A 23 32.65 33.32 -11.12
CA THR A 23 32.86 32.86 -9.74
C THR A 23 31.59 33.08 -8.93
N VAL A 24 31.23 32.08 -8.13
CA VAL A 24 30.04 32.10 -7.26
C VAL A 24 30.47 32.51 -5.86
N HIS A 25 29.74 33.47 -5.29
CA HIS A 25 29.96 34.01 -3.95
C HIS A 25 28.77 33.81 -3.00
N GLY A 26 27.69 33.20 -3.48
CA GLY A 26 26.55 32.85 -2.66
C GLY A 26 25.69 31.79 -3.34
N LEU A 27 25.15 30.89 -2.53
CA LEU A 27 24.34 29.75 -2.96
C LEU A 27 23.36 29.33 -1.86
N GLU A 28 22.34 28.59 -2.26
CA GLU A 28 21.40 27.95 -1.35
C GLU A 28 21.35 26.45 -1.66
N TYR A 29 21.75 25.63 -0.69
CA TYR A 29 21.64 24.17 -0.73
C TYR A 29 20.30 23.75 -0.15
N SER A 30 19.58 22.85 -0.83
CA SER A 30 18.32 22.28 -0.38
C SER A 30 18.38 20.76 -0.53
N ASP A 31 18.05 20.04 0.54
CA ASP A 31 18.12 18.58 0.62
C ASP A 31 16.95 18.03 1.42
N SER A 32 16.31 16.99 0.89
CA SER A 32 15.15 16.35 1.48
C SER A 32 15.32 14.84 1.48
N TRP A 33 15.05 14.21 2.63
CA TRP A 33 15.25 12.77 2.80
C TRP A 33 14.34 11.97 1.86
N MET A 34 14.91 11.02 1.11
CA MET A 34 14.20 10.29 0.03
C MET A 34 13.44 11.25 -0.92
N GLY A 35 14.05 12.40 -1.22
CA GLY A 35 13.48 13.47 -2.03
C GLY A 35 14.56 14.22 -2.81
N GLU A 36 14.29 15.48 -3.13
CA GLU A 36 15.19 16.35 -3.91
C GLU A 36 16.44 16.78 -3.15
N CYS A 37 17.55 16.93 -3.89
CA CYS A 37 18.79 17.54 -3.42
C CYS A 37 19.39 18.40 -4.55
N PHE A 38 19.56 19.70 -4.31
CA PHE A 38 20.04 20.67 -5.31
C PHE A 38 20.64 21.94 -4.69
N LEU A 39 21.37 22.69 -5.51
CA LEU A 39 21.80 24.04 -5.25
C LEU A 39 21.00 25.03 -6.09
N THR A 40 20.73 26.20 -5.51
CA THR A 40 20.16 27.35 -6.21
C THR A 40 21.13 28.52 -6.15
N ILE A 41 21.41 29.12 -7.30
CA ILE A 41 22.36 30.24 -7.43
C ILE A 41 21.73 31.34 -8.27
N ASN A 42 21.86 32.59 -7.84
CA ASN A 42 21.48 33.76 -8.62
C ASN A 42 22.73 34.36 -9.27
N PHE A 43 22.69 34.61 -10.57
CA PHE A 43 23.78 35.27 -11.29
C PHE A 43 23.35 36.63 -11.78
N LYS A 44 24.23 37.62 -11.60
CA LYS A 44 24.09 38.96 -12.14
C LYS A 44 25.39 39.32 -12.82
N HIS A 45 25.32 39.64 -14.10
CA HIS A 45 26.50 39.88 -14.91
C HIS A 45 26.28 40.98 -15.95
N GLU A 46 27.34 41.70 -16.33
CA GLU A 46 27.25 42.79 -17.30
C GLU A 46 27.06 42.33 -18.74
N VAL A 47 27.46 41.09 -19.03
CA VAL A 47 27.30 40.39 -20.31
C VAL A 47 26.75 38.98 -20.10
N PRO A 48 26.18 38.31 -21.12
CA PRO A 48 25.66 36.97 -20.99
C PRO A 48 26.72 35.94 -20.56
N ILE A 49 26.31 34.98 -19.74
CA ILE A 49 27.10 33.82 -19.31
C ILE A 49 26.90 32.65 -20.28
N ASN A 50 27.97 31.93 -20.62
CA ASN A 50 27.96 30.80 -21.56
C ASN A 50 27.60 29.47 -20.90
N PHE A 51 26.41 29.36 -20.30
CA PHE A 51 25.95 28.10 -19.71
C PHE A 51 25.83 26.97 -20.74
N GLN A 52 26.15 25.75 -20.32
CA GLN A 52 25.92 24.51 -21.07
C GLN A 52 25.28 23.44 -20.18
N ILE A 53 24.51 22.54 -20.81
CA ILE A 53 23.92 21.41 -20.08
C ILE A 53 25.03 20.48 -19.56
N GLY A 54 24.99 20.28 -18.26
CA GLY A 54 25.89 19.54 -17.39
C GLY A 54 27.16 20.29 -16.99
N ASP A 55 27.13 21.62 -17.09
CA ASP A 55 27.97 22.46 -16.24
C ASP A 55 27.76 22.08 -14.78
N TYR A 56 28.83 22.08 -13.99
CA TYR A 56 28.80 21.57 -12.63
C TYR A 56 29.57 22.45 -11.63
N ILE A 57 29.14 22.35 -10.39
CA ILE A 57 29.77 22.96 -9.22
C ILE A 57 30.04 21.85 -8.20
N VAL A 58 31.17 21.94 -7.49
CA VAL A 58 31.47 21.04 -6.37
C VAL A 58 31.23 21.79 -5.07
N TYR A 59 30.36 21.23 -4.24
CA TYR A 59 29.95 21.79 -2.96
C TYR A 59 29.87 20.69 -1.91
N ARG A 60 30.49 20.90 -0.74
CA ARG A 60 30.54 19.93 0.38
C ARG A 60 30.96 18.51 -0.07
N GLY A 61 31.97 18.46 -0.94
CA GLY A 61 32.52 17.22 -1.49
C GLY A 61 31.66 16.52 -2.54
N GLU A 62 30.52 17.08 -2.94
CA GLU A 62 29.62 16.51 -3.94
C GLU A 62 29.48 17.40 -5.18
N ARG A 63 29.19 16.76 -6.31
CA ARG A 63 29.00 17.40 -7.60
C ARG A 63 27.51 17.66 -7.84
N PHE A 64 27.19 18.88 -8.23
CA PHE A 64 25.85 19.32 -8.63
C PHE A 64 25.90 19.82 -10.07
N GLU A 65 24.93 19.39 -10.89
CA GLU A 65 24.93 19.60 -12.34
C GLU A 65 23.71 20.38 -12.83
N LEU A 66 23.94 21.22 -13.82
CA LEU A 66 22.92 21.99 -14.51
C LEU A 66 22.28 21.16 -15.62
N ASN A 67 21.00 20.79 -15.48
CA ASN A 67 20.34 19.87 -16.42
C ASN A 67 19.50 20.57 -17.52
N TYR A 68 19.62 21.89 -17.64
CA TYR A 68 18.88 22.71 -18.59
C TYR A 68 19.68 23.97 -18.96
N GLU A 69 19.26 24.69 -19.99
CA GLU A 69 19.83 26.00 -20.30
C GLU A 69 19.09 27.11 -19.50
N PRO A 70 19.77 27.86 -18.62
CA PRO A 70 19.11 28.87 -17.77
C PRO A 70 18.44 29.99 -18.56
N GLY A 71 17.23 30.35 -18.14
CA GLY A 71 16.56 31.57 -18.60
C GLY A 71 17.34 32.82 -18.17
N LYS A 72 17.31 33.87 -18.99
CA LYS A 72 18.02 35.13 -18.72
C LYS A 72 17.17 36.35 -19.01
N ASP A 73 17.13 37.26 -18.05
CA ASP A 73 16.51 38.57 -18.20
C ASP A 73 17.55 39.59 -18.61
N LYS A 74 17.29 40.29 -19.72
CA LYS A 74 18.14 41.39 -20.19
C LYS A 74 17.61 42.71 -19.66
N GLN A 75 18.38 43.34 -18.77
CA GLN A 75 18.06 44.64 -18.18
C GLN A 75 18.83 45.80 -18.82
N ALA A 76 20.00 45.54 -19.42
CA ALA A 76 20.81 46.56 -20.06
C ALA A 76 21.52 46.05 -21.33
N ARG A 77 22.30 46.94 -21.97
CA ARG A 77 23.23 46.54 -23.03
C ARG A 77 24.47 45.89 -22.39
N PRO A 78 25.17 44.97 -23.09
CA PRO A 78 26.48 44.48 -22.68
C PRO A 78 27.41 45.61 -22.23
N ASP A 79 28.15 45.40 -21.13
CA ASP A 79 29.19 46.30 -20.60
C ASP A 79 28.69 47.69 -20.14
N THR A 80 27.39 47.85 -19.89
CA THR A 80 26.81 49.16 -19.47
C THR A 80 26.32 49.19 -18.03
N TYR A 81 25.97 48.04 -17.47
CA TYR A 81 25.46 47.91 -16.11
C TYR A 81 25.84 46.54 -15.57
N GLY A 82 26.36 46.49 -14.33
CA GLY A 82 26.83 45.26 -13.71
C GLY A 82 25.76 44.15 -13.57
N GLU A 83 24.48 44.52 -13.58
CA GLU A 83 23.34 43.58 -13.58
C GLU A 83 22.61 43.61 -14.94
N GLY A 84 23.34 43.80 -16.04
CA GLY A 84 22.78 43.88 -17.39
C GLY A 84 22.06 42.60 -17.82
N PHE A 85 22.47 41.45 -17.30
CA PHE A 85 21.88 40.14 -17.49
C PHE A 85 21.71 39.44 -16.14
N VAL A 86 20.48 39.00 -15.85
CA VAL A 86 20.12 38.37 -14.58
C VAL A 86 19.61 36.95 -14.83
N TYR A 87 20.10 36.02 -14.04
CA TYR A 87 19.70 34.62 -14.02
C TYR A 87 19.25 34.27 -12.60
N ASP A 88 17.95 34.24 -12.40
CA ASP A 88 17.37 33.98 -11.08
C ASP A 88 17.16 32.48 -10.87
N SER A 89 17.49 32.02 -9.67
CA SER A 89 17.26 30.67 -9.16
C SER A 89 17.74 29.55 -10.08
N VAL A 90 18.96 29.68 -10.62
CA VAL A 90 19.59 28.64 -11.44
C VAL A 90 19.84 27.41 -10.55
N LYS A 91 19.23 26.28 -10.96
CA LYS A 91 19.17 25.04 -10.20
C LYS A 91 20.23 24.05 -10.71
N PHE A 92 21.18 23.70 -9.84
CA PHE A 92 22.14 22.62 -10.07
C PHE A 92 21.71 21.40 -9.23
N ASN A 93 21.31 20.31 -9.88
CA ASN A 93 20.81 19.12 -9.20
C ASN A 93 21.95 18.22 -8.74
N ALA A 94 21.80 17.56 -7.59
CA ALA A 94 22.71 16.49 -7.21
C ALA A 94 22.67 15.33 -8.22
N LEU A 95 23.73 14.51 -8.26
CA LEU A 95 23.83 13.38 -9.19
C LEU A 95 22.68 12.37 -9.07
N GLN A 96 21.96 12.33 -7.95
CA GLN A 96 20.74 11.53 -7.79
C GLN A 96 19.66 11.79 -8.84
N ASP A 97 19.65 12.96 -9.49
CA ASP A 97 18.77 13.25 -10.63
C ASP A 97 18.94 12.25 -11.78
N GLU A 98 20.13 11.63 -11.92
CA GLU A 98 20.36 10.54 -12.88
C GLU A 98 19.39 9.36 -12.67
N LEU A 99 19.02 9.06 -11.43
CA LEU A 99 18.04 8.00 -11.11
C LEU A 99 16.64 8.33 -11.65
N ALA A 100 16.31 9.61 -11.71
CA ALA A 100 15.03 10.09 -12.22
C ALA A 100 14.99 10.17 -13.76
N ARG A 101 16.16 10.14 -14.42
CA ARG A 101 16.30 10.17 -15.89
C ARG A 101 16.59 8.80 -16.49
N ALA A 102 17.17 7.88 -15.72
CA ALA A 102 17.40 6.50 -16.14
C ALA A 102 16.09 5.70 -16.11
N GLU A 103 15.79 5.01 -17.21
CA GLU A 103 14.62 4.14 -17.32
C GLU A 103 14.85 2.83 -16.54
N PHE A 104 13.82 2.32 -15.89
CA PHE A 104 13.85 0.99 -15.30
C PHE A 104 13.37 -0.01 -16.35
N LEU A 105 14.33 -0.70 -16.98
CA LEU A 105 14.11 -1.61 -18.10
C LEU A 105 14.22 -3.07 -17.65
N ASP A 106 13.67 -3.98 -18.44
CA ASP A 106 13.82 -5.42 -18.22
C ASP A 106 15.25 -5.88 -18.51
N VAL A 107 16.14 -5.63 -17.54
CA VAL A 107 17.57 -5.96 -17.58
C VAL A 107 17.97 -6.49 -16.20
N VAL A 108 18.80 -7.53 -16.17
CA VAL A 108 19.25 -8.19 -14.93
C VAL A 108 20.77 -8.18 -14.84
N LEU A 109 21.27 -8.07 -13.60
CA LEU A 109 22.71 -8.13 -13.32
C LEU A 109 23.22 -9.57 -13.50
N ASN A 110 24.34 -9.74 -14.20
CA ASN A 110 24.90 -11.05 -14.57
C ASN A 110 23.94 -11.86 -15.46
N ASP A 111 23.58 -11.26 -16.59
CA ASP A 111 22.77 -11.86 -17.66
C ASP A 111 23.29 -13.27 -18.01
N ASN A 112 22.39 -14.25 -17.95
CA ASN A 112 22.63 -15.65 -18.34
C ASN A 112 22.31 -15.89 -19.83
N GLU A 113 22.18 -14.82 -20.61
CA GLU A 113 21.81 -14.74 -22.03
C GLU A 113 20.46 -15.37 -22.37
N LEU A 114 19.62 -15.62 -21.35
CA LEU A 114 18.31 -16.23 -21.43
C LEU A 114 17.24 -15.19 -21.08
N HIS A 115 16.88 -14.38 -22.08
CA HIS A 115 15.65 -13.57 -22.12
C HIS A 115 15.61 -12.32 -21.24
N TYR A 116 16.18 -11.21 -21.75
CA TYR A 116 15.87 -9.85 -21.29
C TYR A 116 15.49 -8.98 -22.47
N THR A 117 14.35 -8.31 -22.34
CA THR A 117 13.72 -7.62 -23.47
C THR A 117 14.13 -6.16 -23.58
N ALA A 118 14.75 -5.60 -22.53
CA ALA A 118 14.96 -4.16 -22.35
C ALA A 118 13.66 -3.35 -22.51
N LEU A 119 12.49 -3.99 -22.35
CA LEU A 119 11.21 -3.31 -22.43
C LEU A 119 11.00 -2.44 -21.17
N PRO A 120 10.38 -1.26 -21.31
CA PRO A 120 10.01 -0.41 -20.18
C PRO A 120 8.79 -0.94 -19.42
N LYS A 121 8.14 -1.99 -19.94
CA LYS A 121 7.01 -2.66 -19.32
C LYS A 121 7.28 -4.15 -19.23
N PHE A 122 7.40 -4.64 -18.01
CA PHE A 122 7.72 -6.04 -17.73
C PHE A 122 7.36 -6.39 -16.29
N PRO A 123 6.99 -7.63 -16.01
CA PRO A 123 6.91 -8.15 -14.67
C PRO A 123 8.16 -8.91 -14.28
N PHE A 124 8.41 -8.96 -12.98
CA PHE A 124 9.42 -9.83 -12.40
C PHE A 124 9.02 -10.22 -10.98
N TYR A 125 9.55 -11.34 -10.52
CA TYR A 125 9.34 -11.81 -9.16
C TYR A 125 10.45 -11.30 -8.25
N VAL A 126 10.06 -10.73 -7.11
CA VAL A 126 10.96 -10.27 -6.06
C VAL A 126 10.90 -11.27 -4.93
N GLN A 127 11.92 -12.11 -4.79
CA GLN A 127 12.03 -13.04 -3.66
C GLN A 127 12.69 -12.35 -2.47
N THR A 128 13.75 -11.60 -2.75
CA THR A 128 14.52 -10.82 -1.78
C THR A 128 14.62 -9.37 -2.25
N LEU A 129 14.85 -8.45 -1.32
CA LEU A 129 15.01 -7.04 -1.65
C LEU A 129 16.11 -6.83 -2.71
N ASP A 130 17.16 -7.65 -2.65
CA ASP A 130 18.29 -7.60 -3.57
C ASP A 130 17.94 -7.93 -5.03
N ASP A 131 16.83 -8.60 -5.31
CA ASP A 131 16.40 -8.91 -6.68
C ASP A 131 15.92 -7.65 -7.42
N LEU A 132 15.23 -6.75 -6.71
CA LEU A 132 14.88 -5.43 -7.23
C LEU A 132 16.14 -4.56 -7.39
N LEU A 133 17.00 -4.54 -6.36
CA LEU A 133 18.21 -3.71 -6.37
C LEU A 133 19.22 -4.12 -7.46
N ASP A 134 19.33 -5.42 -7.76
CA ASP A 134 20.18 -5.90 -8.86
C ASP A 134 19.69 -5.42 -10.22
N ARG A 135 18.38 -5.38 -10.45
CA ARG A 135 17.81 -4.84 -11.69
C ARG A 135 18.04 -3.33 -11.80
N ILE A 136 17.88 -2.59 -10.70
CA ILE A 136 18.19 -1.16 -10.69
C ILE A 136 19.68 -0.95 -11.01
N GLN A 137 20.58 -1.73 -10.40
CA GLN A 137 22.02 -1.68 -10.69
C GLN A 137 22.32 -2.00 -12.16
N ALA A 138 21.66 -2.99 -12.75
CA ALA A 138 21.84 -3.36 -14.15
C ALA A 138 21.43 -2.21 -15.09
N CYS A 139 20.27 -1.60 -14.87
CA CYS A 139 19.80 -0.46 -15.65
C CYS A 139 20.77 0.74 -15.55
N LEU A 140 21.27 1.04 -14.36
CA LEU A 140 22.24 2.13 -14.15
C LEU A 140 23.59 1.83 -14.81
N ASN A 141 24.06 0.59 -14.75
CA ASN A 141 25.29 0.16 -15.41
C ASN A 141 25.19 0.32 -16.94
N GLU A 142 24.03 0.01 -17.52
CA GLU A 142 23.79 0.12 -18.95
C GLU A 142 23.65 1.58 -19.43
N GLN A 143 22.84 2.39 -18.74
CA GLN A 143 22.46 3.73 -19.22
C GLN A 143 23.43 4.84 -18.78
N ILE A 144 24.03 4.71 -17.59
CA ILE A 144 24.92 5.74 -17.01
C ILE A 144 26.38 5.29 -17.11
N GLY A 145 26.64 4.01 -16.85
CA GLY A 145 27.96 3.40 -17.01
C GLY A 145 28.29 2.44 -15.87
N ALA A 146 28.88 1.30 -16.23
CA ALA A 146 29.20 0.23 -15.30
C ALA A 146 30.10 0.69 -14.15
N GLY A 147 29.67 0.42 -12.91
CA GLY A 147 30.43 0.70 -11.69
C GLY A 147 30.45 2.18 -11.25
N LEU A 148 29.73 3.07 -11.95
CA LEU A 148 29.58 4.47 -11.54
C LEU A 148 28.64 4.60 -10.34
N TRP A 149 27.50 3.93 -10.40
CA TRP A 149 26.54 3.82 -9.30
C TRP A 149 26.80 2.57 -8.48
N LYS A 150 26.65 2.69 -7.16
CA LYS A 150 26.83 1.58 -6.21
C LYS A 150 25.65 1.49 -5.27
N ILE A 151 24.95 0.36 -5.31
CA ILE A 151 23.81 0.10 -4.45
C ILE A 151 24.19 -0.86 -3.33
N TYR A 152 24.00 -0.40 -2.09
CA TYR A 152 24.24 -1.15 -0.87
C TYR A 152 22.90 -1.57 -0.26
N SER A 153 22.81 -2.82 0.17
CA SER A 153 21.74 -3.39 0.98
C SER A 153 22.34 -3.96 2.28
N ARG A 154 21.50 -4.44 3.20
CA ARG A 154 21.99 -5.19 4.37
C ARG A 154 22.65 -6.52 4.01
N ASN A 155 22.45 -7.02 2.79
CA ASN A 155 23.19 -8.17 2.30
C ASN A 155 24.55 -7.73 1.73
N LYS A 156 25.61 -7.99 2.50
CA LYS A 156 26.98 -7.61 2.15
C LYS A 156 27.45 -8.23 0.84
N ASP A 157 27.22 -9.53 0.66
CA ASP A 157 27.74 -10.27 -0.50
C ASP A 157 27.09 -9.78 -1.80
N ARG A 158 25.76 -9.57 -1.79
CA ARG A 158 25.02 -8.98 -2.92
C ARG A 158 25.46 -7.54 -3.19
N SER A 159 25.71 -6.75 -2.15
CA SER A 159 26.24 -5.39 -2.32
C SER A 159 27.61 -5.39 -3.01
N VAL A 160 28.54 -6.25 -2.56
CA VAL A 160 29.87 -6.38 -3.20
C VAL A 160 29.75 -6.86 -4.64
N GLN A 161 28.83 -7.77 -4.95
CA GLN A 161 28.56 -8.22 -6.32
C GLN A 161 28.11 -7.09 -7.24
N ARG A 162 27.38 -6.09 -6.74
CA ARG A 162 27.02 -4.87 -7.48
C ARG A 162 28.17 -3.89 -7.69
N GLY A 163 29.35 -4.16 -7.12
CA GLY A 163 30.52 -3.28 -7.17
C GLY A 163 30.63 -2.32 -5.97
N ALA A 164 29.84 -2.54 -4.91
CA ALA A 164 29.93 -1.76 -3.68
C ALA A 164 31.21 -2.10 -2.88
N LEU A 165 31.74 -1.13 -2.15
CA LEU A 165 32.97 -1.33 -1.38
C LEU A 165 32.66 -1.93 0.00
N GLU A 166 33.33 -3.03 0.35
CA GLU A 166 33.15 -3.68 1.66
C GLU A 166 33.45 -2.75 2.85
N SER A 167 34.47 -1.90 2.74
CA SER A 167 34.81 -0.92 3.78
C SER A 167 33.71 0.12 4.00
N GLU A 168 33.01 0.50 2.93
CA GLU A 168 31.89 1.45 2.97
C GLU A 168 30.63 0.76 3.49
N TRP A 169 30.41 -0.49 3.10
CA TRP A 169 29.33 -1.29 3.67
C TRP A 169 29.47 -1.42 5.20
N LEU A 170 30.67 -1.72 5.69
CA LEU A 170 30.97 -1.84 7.12
C LEU A 170 30.75 -0.53 7.88
N SER A 171 31.03 0.62 7.26
CA SER A 171 30.87 1.92 7.91
C SER A 171 29.39 2.30 8.10
N VAL A 172 28.51 1.83 7.21
CA VAL A 172 27.08 2.15 7.23
C VAL A 172 26.25 1.13 8.02
N TYR A 173 26.54 -0.17 7.85
CA TYR A 173 25.73 -1.25 8.45
C TYR A 173 26.39 -1.92 9.65
N GLY A 174 27.72 -1.91 9.78
CA GLY A 174 28.44 -2.60 10.85
C GLY A 174 28.49 -4.13 10.68
N GLU A 175 29.27 -4.80 11.54
CA GLU A 175 29.64 -6.22 11.38
C GLU A 175 28.53 -7.25 11.67
N LYS A 176 27.41 -6.85 12.27
CA LYS A 176 26.35 -7.76 12.76
C LYS A 176 24.97 -7.30 12.32
N THR A 177 24.77 -7.22 11.02
CA THR A 177 23.51 -6.74 10.44
C THR A 177 22.81 -7.88 9.72
N ASP A 178 21.59 -8.18 10.16
CA ASP A 178 20.71 -9.16 9.51
C ASP A 178 20.09 -8.56 8.25
N ASP A 179 19.91 -9.40 7.23
CA ASP A 179 19.25 -9.05 5.98
C ASP A 179 17.81 -8.55 6.21
N ASN A 180 17.34 -7.68 5.32
CA ASN A 180 15.94 -7.29 5.32
C ASN A 180 15.06 -8.48 4.92
N VAL A 181 14.17 -8.91 5.82
CA VAL A 181 13.15 -9.91 5.51
C VAL A 181 11.93 -9.22 4.91
N ILE A 182 11.56 -9.62 3.69
CA ILE A 182 10.42 -9.06 2.96
C ILE A 182 9.40 -10.14 2.59
N GLU A 183 8.14 -9.74 2.41
CA GLU A 183 7.15 -10.57 1.72
C GLU A 183 7.44 -10.54 0.22
N SER A 184 7.70 -11.70 -0.37
CA SER A 184 7.99 -11.84 -1.79
C SER A 184 6.75 -11.63 -2.65
N MET A 185 6.91 -11.04 -3.83
CA MET A 185 5.77 -10.76 -4.72
C MET A 185 6.18 -10.58 -6.18
N SER A 186 5.22 -10.73 -7.09
CA SER A 186 5.38 -10.28 -8.48
C SER A 186 5.11 -8.78 -8.57
N ILE A 187 6.03 -8.04 -9.17
CA ILE A 187 5.86 -6.62 -9.48
C ILE A 187 5.74 -6.48 -11.00
N THR A 188 4.76 -5.72 -11.47
CA THR A 188 4.67 -5.28 -12.86
C THR A 188 5.10 -3.82 -12.95
N VAL A 189 6.15 -3.58 -13.72
CA VAL A 189 6.65 -2.23 -14.03
C VAL A 189 5.96 -1.76 -15.30
N ASP A 190 5.55 -0.51 -15.33
CA ASP A 190 5.06 0.16 -16.54
C ASP A 190 5.71 1.54 -16.65
N SER A 191 6.72 1.64 -17.51
CA SER A 191 7.39 2.88 -17.90
C SER A 191 7.89 3.70 -16.70
N GLN A 192 8.53 3.02 -15.74
CA GLN A 192 9.08 3.64 -14.53
C GLN A 192 10.55 4.02 -14.71
N THR A 193 11.02 4.97 -13.90
CA THR A 193 12.44 5.34 -13.79
C THR A 193 13.14 4.54 -12.68
N CYS A 194 14.48 4.50 -12.69
CA CYS A 194 15.25 3.84 -11.63
C CYS A 194 14.94 4.42 -10.23
N TRP A 195 14.61 5.70 -10.13
CA TRP A 195 14.13 6.27 -8.86
C TRP A 195 12.76 5.74 -8.46
N GLN A 196 11.80 5.68 -9.39
CA GLN A 196 10.47 5.14 -9.09
C GLN A 196 10.58 3.66 -8.66
N ALA A 197 11.44 2.89 -9.31
CA ALA A 197 11.77 1.53 -8.90
C ALA A 197 12.39 1.47 -7.49
N LEU A 198 13.30 2.40 -7.15
CA LEU A 198 13.88 2.50 -5.81
C LEU A 198 12.83 2.89 -4.76
N ALA A 199 11.88 3.77 -5.11
CA ALA A 199 10.79 4.18 -4.22
C ALA A 199 9.87 3.01 -3.83
N LEU A 200 9.75 1.97 -4.69
CA LEU A 200 9.01 0.74 -4.36
C LEU A 200 9.57 0.06 -3.10
N VAL A 201 10.84 0.28 -2.75
CA VAL A 201 11.44 -0.30 -1.56
C VAL A 201 10.71 0.15 -0.28
N ASN A 202 10.39 1.44 -0.19
CA ASN A 202 9.61 1.97 0.92
C ASN A 202 8.11 1.64 0.74
N GLU A 203 7.56 1.81 -0.46
CA GLU A 203 6.13 1.60 -0.72
C GLU A 203 5.68 0.15 -0.43
N LYS A 204 6.47 -0.85 -0.83
CA LYS A 204 6.09 -2.27 -0.72
C LYS A 204 6.53 -2.93 0.58
N TRP A 205 7.56 -2.40 1.25
CA TRP A 205 8.17 -3.08 2.40
C TRP A 205 8.50 -2.16 3.59
N ASP A 206 8.16 -0.87 3.54
CA ASP A 206 8.47 0.12 4.59
C ASP A 206 9.97 0.18 4.94
N ILE A 207 10.81 0.06 3.91
CA ILE A 207 12.27 0.12 4.04
C ILE A 207 12.76 1.45 3.47
N ASN A 208 13.45 2.23 4.30
CA ASN A 208 14.01 3.52 3.91
C ASN A 208 15.35 3.38 3.19
N PHE A 209 15.74 4.40 2.43
CA PHE A 209 17.04 4.49 1.78
C PHE A 209 17.61 5.91 1.84
N ILE A 210 18.93 6.01 1.58
CA ILE A 210 19.67 7.27 1.53
C ILE A 210 20.53 7.29 0.27
N VAL A 211 20.62 8.44 -0.39
CA VAL A 211 21.50 8.66 -1.55
C VAL A 211 22.59 9.67 -1.18
N ARG A 212 23.85 9.34 -1.50
CA ARG A 212 25.03 10.21 -1.32
C ARG A 212 25.93 10.12 -2.54
N GLY A 213 26.04 11.21 -3.30
CA GLY A 213 26.65 11.18 -4.62
C GLY A 213 26.02 10.09 -5.50
N ARG A 214 26.83 9.09 -5.90
CA ARG A 214 26.37 7.90 -6.65
C ARG A 214 26.31 6.61 -5.81
N ASN A 215 26.16 6.74 -4.50
CA ASN A 215 25.96 5.61 -3.60
C ASN A 215 24.53 5.62 -3.06
N ILE A 216 23.88 4.47 -3.06
CA ILE A 216 22.53 4.26 -2.51
C ILE A 216 22.62 3.27 -1.36
N TYR A 217 22.17 3.64 -0.17
CA TYR A 217 22.19 2.80 1.03
C TYR A 217 20.75 2.46 1.43
N VAL A 218 20.37 1.21 1.23
CA VAL A 218 19.01 0.71 1.48
C VAL A 218 18.93 0.01 2.84
N GLY A 219 17.88 0.28 3.62
CA GLY A 219 17.66 -0.30 4.94
C GLY A 219 18.59 0.24 6.03
N THR A 220 19.26 1.36 5.80
CA THR A 220 20.07 2.05 6.82
C THR A 220 19.18 2.80 7.80
N THR A 221 19.62 2.91 9.07
CA THR A 221 18.94 3.71 10.10
C THR A 221 19.29 5.21 10.02
N GLY A 222 20.09 5.62 9.03
CA GLY A 222 20.69 6.95 8.97
C GLY A 222 22.03 7.01 9.70
N ILE A 223 22.86 7.98 9.30
CA ILE A 223 24.17 8.21 9.93
C ILE A 223 23.96 9.20 11.07
N GLN A 224 24.41 8.86 12.29
CA GLN A 224 24.32 9.79 13.42
C GLN A 224 25.23 11.01 13.20
N ALA A 225 24.67 12.21 13.33
CA ALA A 225 25.44 13.43 13.39
C ALA A 225 26.41 13.35 14.57
N ASN A 226 27.70 13.63 14.33
CA ASN A 226 28.77 13.48 15.35
C ASN A 226 28.74 14.60 16.41
N HIS A 227 27.56 14.99 16.88
CA HIS A 227 27.37 16.00 17.93
C HIS A 227 26.00 15.85 18.59
N ILE A 228 25.95 16.08 19.90
CA ILE A 228 24.69 16.22 20.64
C ILE A 228 24.39 17.72 20.73
N PHE A 229 23.40 18.15 19.96
CA PHE A 229 23.00 19.55 19.89
C PHE A 229 22.17 19.93 21.11
N LYS A 230 22.64 20.86 21.94
CA LYS A 230 21.90 21.32 23.12
C LYS A 230 21.64 22.80 23.08
N TYR A 231 20.52 23.21 23.69
CA TYR A 231 20.25 24.62 23.91
C TYR A 231 21.31 25.25 24.83
N GLY A 232 21.77 26.45 24.47
CA GLY A 232 22.64 27.27 25.29
C GLY A 232 24.01 27.58 24.67
N LEU A 233 24.70 28.56 25.24
CA LEU A 233 25.95 29.11 24.70
C LEU A 233 27.01 28.02 24.47
N GLY A 234 27.44 27.85 23.21
CA GLY A 234 28.50 26.93 22.83
C GLY A 234 28.08 25.46 22.70
N ASN A 235 26.78 25.15 22.84
CA ASN A 235 26.25 23.79 22.74
C ASN A 235 25.57 23.48 21.40
N GLY A 236 25.67 24.41 20.43
CA GLY A 236 25.24 24.19 19.04
C GLY A 236 23.81 24.61 18.72
N LEU A 237 22.94 24.89 19.69
CA LEU A 237 21.58 25.43 19.44
C LEU A 237 21.34 26.72 20.23
N TYR A 238 20.65 27.68 19.60
CA TYR A 238 20.14 28.88 20.28
C TYR A 238 18.61 28.96 20.33
N GLU A 239 17.90 28.13 19.57
CA GLU A 239 16.44 28.02 19.61
C GLU A 239 16.01 26.63 19.12
N ILE A 240 14.92 26.11 19.67
CA ILE A 240 14.25 24.91 19.18
C ILE A 240 12.76 25.24 19.04
N VAL A 241 12.24 25.15 17.82
CA VAL A 241 10.80 25.21 17.59
C VAL A 241 10.23 23.80 17.62
N GLN A 242 9.21 23.58 18.44
CA GLN A 242 8.45 22.34 18.50
C GLN A 242 7.02 22.62 18.04
N ASN A 243 6.61 22.00 16.95
CA ASN A 243 5.24 22.08 16.43
C ASN A 243 4.58 20.71 16.50
N ALA A 244 3.29 20.65 16.82
CA ALA A 244 2.55 19.41 16.64
C ALA A 244 2.50 19.07 15.14
N ASP A 245 2.62 17.78 14.80
CA ASP A 245 2.47 17.33 13.43
C ASP A 245 1.01 17.58 12.99
N SER A 246 0.81 18.51 12.06
CA SER A 246 -0.52 18.91 11.59
C SER A 246 -1.25 17.80 10.84
N ASP A 247 -0.50 16.85 10.30
CA ASP A 247 -1.05 15.75 9.51
C ASP A 247 -1.50 14.58 10.40
N GLN A 248 -1.07 14.55 11.67
CA GLN A 248 -1.40 13.46 12.58
C GLN A 248 -2.80 13.62 13.18
N SER A 249 -3.60 12.56 13.04
CA SER A 249 -4.82 12.39 13.84
C SER A 249 -4.52 11.60 15.12
N VAL A 250 -4.49 12.28 16.26
CA VAL A 250 -4.34 11.61 17.57
C VAL A 250 -5.59 10.78 17.89
N VAL A 251 -5.41 9.51 18.24
CA VAL A 251 -6.48 8.54 18.50
C VAL A 251 -6.34 7.99 19.91
N THR A 252 -7.37 8.17 20.74
CA THR A 252 -7.40 7.63 22.10
C THR A 252 -8.52 6.61 22.31
N ARG A 253 -9.45 6.49 21.36
CA ARG A 253 -10.42 5.38 21.25
C ARG A 253 -10.44 4.85 19.81
N LEU A 254 -10.23 3.56 19.64
CA LEU A 254 -10.21 2.92 18.33
C LEU A 254 -11.33 1.88 18.21
N ARG A 255 -12.13 1.99 17.16
CA ARG A 255 -12.89 0.86 16.60
C ARG A 255 -12.09 0.29 15.44
N ALA A 256 -11.95 -1.02 15.40
CA ALA A 256 -11.19 -1.69 14.35
C ALA A 256 -12.09 -2.69 13.63
N TYR A 257 -11.94 -2.74 12.31
CA TYR A 257 -12.66 -3.64 11.46
C TYR A 257 -11.72 -4.25 10.42
N GLY A 258 -11.83 -5.56 10.20
CA GLY A 258 -11.14 -6.22 9.09
C GLY A 258 -11.90 -6.06 7.77
N SER A 259 -11.46 -6.81 6.76
CA SER A 259 -12.07 -6.91 5.44
C SER A 259 -13.34 -7.76 5.46
N GLU A 260 -14.09 -7.69 4.36
CA GLU A 260 -15.33 -8.44 4.12
C GLU A 260 -15.07 -9.79 3.43
N LYS A 261 -13.83 -10.04 2.99
CA LYS A 261 -13.43 -11.28 2.32
C LYS A 261 -13.69 -12.50 3.20
N ASN A 262 -14.19 -13.57 2.57
CA ASN A 262 -14.47 -14.87 3.20
C ASN A 262 -15.45 -14.82 4.40
N LEU A 263 -16.25 -13.76 4.50
CA LEU A 263 -17.18 -13.58 5.61
C LEU A 263 -18.61 -13.31 5.12
N PRO A 264 -19.55 -14.25 5.31
CA PRO A 264 -20.95 -14.05 4.95
C PRO A 264 -21.60 -12.91 5.71
N SER A 265 -22.52 -12.21 5.06
CA SER A 265 -23.26 -11.08 5.64
C SER A 265 -24.07 -11.43 6.90
N HIS A 266 -24.49 -12.68 7.06
CA HIS A 266 -25.24 -13.15 8.22
C HIS A 266 -24.38 -13.93 9.24
N TYR A 267 -23.05 -13.95 9.09
CA TYR A 267 -22.16 -14.75 9.94
C TYR A 267 -22.38 -14.48 11.44
N TYR A 268 -22.31 -13.22 11.88
CA TYR A 268 -22.45 -12.88 13.30
C TYR A 268 -23.85 -13.10 13.87
N ALA A 269 -24.87 -13.07 13.01
CA ALA A 269 -26.23 -13.38 13.41
C ALA A 269 -26.47 -14.89 13.52
N ASP A 270 -25.74 -15.67 12.71
CA ASP A 270 -25.74 -17.14 12.76
C ASP A 270 -24.76 -17.70 13.80
N LEU A 271 -23.81 -16.88 14.28
CA LEU A 271 -22.83 -17.24 15.29
C LEU A 271 -23.55 -17.61 16.59
N GLY A 272 -23.40 -18.87 17.02
CA GLY A 272 -24.07 -19.40 18.21
C GLY A 272 -25.54 -19.80 18.00
N VAL A 273 -26.04 -19.86 16.75
CA VAL A 273 -27.36 -20.45 16.45
C VAL A 273 -27.37 -21.92 16.82
N LYS A 274 -28.37 -22.30 17.61
CA LYS A 274 -28.61 -23.69 18.00
C LYS A 274 -29.67 -24.29 17.09
N TYR A 275 -29.43 -25.51 16.62
CA TYR A 275 -30.40 -26.22 15.79
C TYR A 275 -31.26 -27.13 16.65
N VAL A 276 -32.56 -26.92 16.63
CA VAL A 276 -33.53 -27.55 17.52
C VAL A 276 -34.40 -28.54 16.76
N ALA A 277 -34.65 -29.68 17.37
CA ALA A 277 -35.71 -30.60 16.99
C ALA A 277 -36.57 -30.94 18.22
N ASN A 278 -37.85 -30.61 18.17
CA ASN A 278 -38.78 -30.98 19.23
C ASN A 278 -39.24 -32.43 19.04
N ILE A 279 -39.33 -33.18 20.14
CA ILE A 279 -39.79 -34.55 20.18
C ILE A 279 -41.31 -34.53 20.32
N THR A 280 -42.01 -35.10 19.34
CA THR A 280 -43.47 -35.25 19.37
C THR A 280 -43.89 -36.54 20.05
N LYS A 281 -43.05 -37.58 19.97
CA LYS A 281 -43.33 -38.90 20.54
C LYS A 281 -42.06 -39.68 20.81
N VAL A 282 -41.98 -40.28 22.00
CA VAL A 282 -40.96 -41.30 22.33
C VAL A 282 -41.51 -42.66 21.92
N VAL A 283 -40.91 -43.30 20.92
CA VAL A 283 -41.28 -44.64 20.46
C VAL A 283 -40.58 -45.71 21.30
N GLY A 284 -39.31 -45.50 21.63
CA GLY A 284 -38.52 -46.35 22.50
C GLY A 284 -37.42 -45.57 23.21
N ALA A 285 -37.13 -45.93 24.47
CA ALA A 285 -36.06 -45.35 25.27
C ALA A 285 -35.64 -46.35 26.36
N SER A 286 -35.05 -47.49 25.97
CA SER A 286 -34.65 -48.56 26.88
C SER A 286 -33.16 -48.87 26.74
N THR A 287 -32.80 -49.74 25.81
CA THR A 287 -31.42 -50.06 25.40
C THR A 287 -30.99 -49.26 24.17
N ASN A 288 -31.97 -48.77 23.42
CA ASN A 288 -31.85 -47.87 22.29
C ASN A 288 -32.85 -46.71 22.49
N VAL A 289 -32.72 -45.67 21.67
CA VAL A 289 -33.66 -44.54 21.62
C VAL A 289 -34.26 -44.40 20.23
N GLU A 290 -35.58 -44.28 20.16
CA GLU A 290 -36.35 -44.04 18.94
C GLU A 290 -37.35 -42.92 19.20
N LEU A 291 -37.24 -41.82 18.45
CA LEU A 291 -37.98 -40.58 18.65
C LEU A 291 -38.65 -40.15 17.34
N GLU A 292 -39.89 -39.69 17.40
CA GLU A 292 -40.49 -38.92 16.31
C GLU A 292 -40.28 -37.43 16.59
N LEU A 293 -39.81 -36.70 15.57
CA LEU A 293 -39.46 -35.29 15.66
C LEU A 293 -40.53 -34.44 14.97
N ASP A 294 -40.76 -33.23 15.48
CA ASP A 294 -41.56 -32.21 14.81
C ASP A 294 -40.74 -31.54 13.68
N LEU A 295 -40.39 -32.36 12.69
CA LEU A 295 -39.62 -31.96 11.53
C LEU A 295 -40.05 -32.82 10.35
N ASP A 296 -40.35 -32.22 9.21
CA ASP A 296 -40.65 -32.96 7.99
C ASP A 296 -39.36 -33.57 7.42
N TYR A 297 -39.45 -34.81 6.94
CA TYR A 297 -38.34 -35.50 6.32
C TYR A 297 -38.13 -34.98 4.90
N ILE A 298 -37.14 -34.11 4.75
CA ILE A 298 -36.68 -33.58 3.47
C ILE A 298 -35.18 -33.88 3.38
N GLU A 299 -34.78 -34.67 2.39
CA GLU A 299 -33.40 -35.15 2.24
C GLU A 299 -32.37 -34.01 2.20
N THR A 300 -32.73 -32.87 1.58
CA THR A 300 -31.84 -31.71 1.46
C THR A 300 -31.53 -31.01 2.79
N TYR A 301 -32.21 -31.37 3.89
CA TYR A 301 -31.90 -30.88 5.24
C TYR A 301 -30.69 -31.57 5.86
N PHE A 302 -30.21 -32.67 5.29
CA PHE A 302 -29.17 -33.50 5.89
C PHE A 302 -27.94 -33.59 4.99
N LYS A 303 -26.76 -33.82 5.59
CA LYS A 303 -25.47 -33.86 4.88
C LYS A 303 -24.78 -35.21 4.89
N ASN A 304 -25.01 -36.02 5.92
CA ASN A 304 -24.23 -37.22 6.17
C ASN A 304 -25.07 -38.48 5.90
N PRO A 305 -25.01 -39.12 4.71
CA PRO A 305 -25.72 -40.37 4.48
C PRO A 305 -25.25 -41.43 5.47
N ARG A 306 -26.18 -42.17 6.05
CA ARG A 306 -25.85 -43.35 6.86
C ARG A 306 -25.27 -44.42 5.95
N LYS A 307 -24.25 -45.14 6.44
CA LYS A 307 -23.58 -46.24 5.75
C LYS A 307 -23.53 -47.44 6.66
N TYR A 308 -24.03 -48.58 6.21
CA TYR A 308 -24.07 -49.80 7.01
C TYR A 308 -23.93 -51.08 6.18
N ILE A 309 -23.54 -52.18 6.83
CA ILE A 309 -23.41 -53.52 6.20
C ILE A 309 -24.29 -54.51 6.94
N VAL A 310 -25.24 -55.13 6.23
CA VAL A 310 -26.15 -56.16 6.77
C VAL A 310 -25.62 -57.54 6.46
N SER A 311 -25.30 -58.36 7.46
CA SER A 311 -24.91 -59.76 7.23
C SER A 311 -26.10 -60.60 6.69
N PRO A 312 -25.92 -61.47 5.67
CA PRO A 312 -24.66 -61.95 5.08
C PRO A 312 -24.18 -61.17 3.84
N GLU A 313 -24.71 -59.98 3.58
CA GLU A 313 -24.38 -59.19 2.40
C GLU A 313 -22.99 -58.53 2.51
N THR A 314 -22.28 -58.44 1.40
CA THR A 314 -20.89 -57.93 1.33
C THR A 314 -20.79 -56.46 0.87
N GLY A 315 -21.92 -55.79 0.60
CA GLY A 315 -21.96 -54.41 0.09
C GLY A 315 -22.33 -53.38 1.16
N GLU A 316 -21.73 -52.18 1.08
CA GLU A 316 -22.13 -51.00 1.85
C GLU A 316 -23.50 -50.50 1.35
N GLN A 317 -24.49 -50.42 2.23
CA GLN A 317 -25.81 -49.85 1.98
C GLN A 317 -25.90 -48.43 2.55
N SER A 318 -26.85 -47.64 2.03
CA SER A 318 -27.16 -46.31 2.57
C SER A 318 -28.67 -46.08 2.68
N SER A 319 -29.14 -45.80 3.90
CA SER A 319 -30.54 -45.49 4.20
C SER A 319 -30.64 -44.64 5.47
N GLY A 320 -31.17 -43.43 5.32
CA GLY A 320 -31.21 -42.41 6.37
C GLY A 320 -29.94 -41.56 6.44
N TRP A 321 -29.92 -40.64 7.40
CA TRP A 321 -28.85 -39.64 7.55
C TRP A 321 -28.33 -39.59 8.99
N VAL A 322 -27.03 -39.56 9.18
CA VAL A 322 -26.39 -39.53 10.51
C VAL A 322 -26.47 -38.13 11.10
N LEU A 323 -26.92 -38.04 12.35
CA LEU A 323 -26.97 -36.83 13.15
C LEU A 323 -26.20 -37.03 14.46
N LYS A 324 -25.66 -35.93 15.00
CA LYS A 324 -25.28 -35.87 16.42
C LYS A 324 -26.25 -34.97 17.16
N VAL A 325 -26.68 -35.41 18.35
CA VAL A 325 -27.74 -34.76 19.11
C VAL A 325 -27.45 -34.69 20.60
N THR A 326 -28.01 -33.69 21.28
CA THR A 326 -27.84 -33.45 22.71
C THR A 326 -29.04 -32.72 23.30
N PHE A 327 -29.29 -32.81 24.60
CA PHE A 327 -30.22 -31.90 25.30
C PHE A 327 -29.52 -30.77 26.05
N ASP A 328 -28.25 -30.95 26.40
CA ASP A 328 -27.54 -30.12 27.37
C ASP A 328 -26.16 -29.62 26.91
N PHE A 329 -25.75 -29.98 25.67
CA PHE A 329 -24.44 -29.70 25.09
C PHE A 329 -23.26 -30.33 25.87
N LYS A 330 -23.55 -31.28 26.77
CA LYS A 330 -22.56 -32.07 27.52
C LYS A 330 -22.61 -33.53 27.11
N THR A 331 -23.81 -34.10 27.03
CA THR A 331 -24.05 -35.46 26.57
C THR A 331 -24.51 -35.43 25.11
N GLU A 332 -23.56 -35.62 24.20
CA GLU A 332 -23.81 -35.72 22.76
C GLU A 332 -23.75 -37.17 22.30
N ILE A 333 -24.78 -37.65 21.60
CA ILE A 333 -24.85 -39.00 21.02
C ILE A 333 -24.99 -38.95 19.49
N THR A 334 -24.54 -40.00 18.84
CA THR A 334 -24.69 -40.27 17.41
C THR A 334 -25.93 -41.10 17.17
N GLY A 335 -26.69 -40.77 16.13
CA GLY A 335 -27.85 -41.53 15.68
C GLY A 335 -28.10 -41.28 14.21
N TYR A 336 -29.20 -41.80 13.68
CA TYR A 336 -29.62 -41.54 12.32
C TYR A 336 -31.10 -41.18 12.23
N VAL A 337 -31.44 -40.44 11.17
CA VAL A 337 -32.81 -40.03 10.87
C VAL A 337 -33.30 -40.68 9.59
N THR A 338 -34.54 -41.19 9.63
CA THR A 338 -35.27 -41.74 8.48
C THR A 338 -36.66 -41.12 8.42
N GLN A 339 -37.36 -41.33 7.30
CA GLN A 339 -38.78 -41.01 7.23
C GLN A 339 -39.58 -41.97 8.11
N GLY A 340 -40.42 -41.44 9.00
CA GLY A 340 -41.28 -42.24 9.86
C GLY A 340 -42.30 -43.09 9.08
N TYR A 341 -42.58 -44.29 9.55
CA TYR A 341 -43.51 -45.22 8.87
C TYR A 341 -44.93 -44.63 8.81
N GLY A 342 -45.47 -44.45 7.60
CA GLY A 342 -46.79 -43.84 7.39
C GLY A 342 -46.86 -42.34 7.72
N SER A 343 -45.71 -41.68 7.94
CA SER A 343 -45.60 -40.26 8.27
C SER A 343 -44.65 -39.55 7.31
N LYS A 344 -44.79 -38.23 7.18
CA LYS A 344 -43.78 -37.38 6.53
C LYS A 344 -42.79 -36.77 7.51
N LYS A 345 -42.85 -37.16 8.79
CA LYS A 345 -41.98 -36.66 9.86
C LYS A 345 -40.68 -37.45 9.97
N CYS A 346 -39.66 -36.79 10.45
CA CYS A 346 -38.38 -37.37 10.81
C CYS A 346 -38.51 -38.32 12.02
N ARG A 347 -37.89 -39.49 11.91
CA ARG A 347 -37.72 -40.45 12.98
C ARG A 347 -36.24 -40.61 13.28
N PHE A 348 -35.83 -40.21 14.48
CA PHE A 348 -34.46 -40.36 14.96
C PHE A 348 -34.31 -41.68 15.71
N TYR A 349 -33.24 -42.41 15.43
CA TYR A 349 -32.88 -43.65 16.08
C TYR A 349 -31.41 -43.64 16.48
N SER A 350 -31.08 -44.14 17.67
CA SER A 350 -29.71 -44.37 18.11
C SER A 350 -29.64 -45.62 18.99
N GLU A 351 -28.63 -46.45 18.76
CA GLU A 351 -28.32 -47.64 19.54
C GLU A 351 -26.81 -47.78 19.77
N LEU A 352 -26.41 -48.63 20.71
CA LEU A 352 -25.01 -48.89 20.99
C LEU A 352 -24.40 -49.72 19.86
N LYS A 353 -23.26 -49.27 19.34
CA LYS A 353 -22.49 -49.95 18.29
C LYS A 353 -22.28 -51.43 18.60
N GLY A 354 -22.84 -52.26 17.72
CA GLY A 354 -22.72 -53.71 17.78
C GLY A 354 -21.48 -54.24 17.06
N THR A 355 -21.58 -55.48 16.57
CA THR A 355 -20.55 -56.10 15.72
C THR A 355 -20.69 -55.74 14.23
N GLN A 356 -21.82 -55.12 13.84
CA GLN A 356 -22.06 -54.63 12.50
C GLN A 356 -21.39 -53.26 12.31
N THR A 357 -20.97 -52.97 11.08
CA THR A 357 -20.45 -51.64 10.73
C THR A 357 -21.62 -50.76 10.35
N ASP A 358 -21.93 -49.75 11.16
CA ASP A 358 -22.96 -48.75 10.92
C ASP A 358 -22.46 -47.38 11.39
N THR A 359 -22.51 -46.37 10.51
CA THR A 359 -22.08 -45.01 10.85
C THR A 359 -23.10 -44.24 11.70
N GLY A 360 -24.31 -44.76 11.86
CA GLY A 360 -25.37 -44.19 12.69
C GLY A 360 -25.38 -44.68 14.15
N ASP A 361 -24.52 -45.63 14.51
CA ASP A 361 -24.48 -46.19 15.87
C ASP A 361 -23.67 -45.32 16.84
N GLU A 362 -24.11 -45.28 18.11
CA GLU A 362 -23.39 -44.60 19.18
C GLU A 362 -22.27 -45.49 19.75
N GLU A 363 -21.05 -44.97 19.84
CA GLU A 363 -19.89 -45.73 20.32
C GLU A 363 -19.84 -45.85 21.85
N SER A 364 -20.39 -44.87 22.57
CA SER A 364 -20.33 -44.81 24.04
C SER A 364 -21.65 -45.24 24.68
N LYS A 365 -21.62 -46.40 25.34
CA LYS A 365 -22.73 -46.87 26.17
C LYS A 365 -23.12 -45.86 27.26
N GLU A 366 -22.13 -45.24 27.90
CA GLU A 366 -22.36 -44.25 28.96
C GLU A 366 -23.13 -43.03 28.44
N LYS A 367 -22.75 -42.50 27.27
CA LYS A 367 -23.46 -41.36 26.66
C LYS A 367 -24.87 -41.73 26.23
N LEU A 368 -25.05 -42.92 25.64
CA LEU A 368 -26.38 -43.40 25.25
C LEU A 368 -27.30 -43.59 26.46
N ASP A 369 -26.82 -44.24 27.53
CA ASP A 369 -27.59 -44.45 28.76
C ASP A 369 -27.95 -43.10 29.42
N ALA A 370 -27.02 -42.14 29.44
CA ALA A 370 -27.26 -40.79 29.94
C ALA A 370 -28.30 -40.02 29.11
N PHE A 371 -28.23 -40.11 27.78
CA PHE A 371 -29.22 -39.50 26.89
C PHE A 371 -30.61 -40.13 27.07
N ILE A 372 -30.70 -41.46 27.19
CA ILE A 372 -31.95 -42.18 27.49
C ILE A 372 -32.55 -41.73 28.83
N ALA A 373 -31.72 -41.51 29.85
CA ALA A 373 -32.18 -40.98 31.13
C ALA A 373 -32.79 -39.57 30.99
N GLN A 374 -32.20 -38.71 30.15
CA GLN A 374 -32.74 -37.37 29.84
C GLN A 374 -34.08 -37.45 29.08
N VAL A 375 -34.23 -38.39 28.14
CA VAL A 375 -35.52 -38.65 27.47
C VAL A 375 -36.58 -39.11 28.49
N LYS A 376 -36.23 -40.05 29.40
CA LYS A 376 -37.14 -40.54 30.45
C LYS A 376 -37.52 -39.47 31.48
N ALA A 377 -36.64 -38.51 31.72
CA ALA A 377 -36.92 -37.35 32.56
C ALA A 377 -37.92 -36.36 31.93
N GLY A 378 -38.34 -36.60 30.68
CA GLY A 378 -39.35 -35.81 29.98
C GLY A 378 -38.79 -34.68 29.12
N ASN A 379 -37.50 -34.68 28.80
CA ASN A 379 -36.94 -33.68 27.89
C ASN A 379 -37.52 -33.84 26.48
N THR A 380 -38.10 -32.77 25.95
CA THR A 380 -38.75 -32.77 24.63
C THR A 380 -38.04 -31.90 23.60
N LYS A 381 -37.14 -31.00 24.02
CA LYS A 381 -36.38 -30.12 23.11
C LYS A 381 -34.96 -30.64 22.95
N MET A 382 -34.67 -31.28 21.82
CA MET A 382 -33.34 -31.78 21.47
C MET A 382 -32.62 -30.78 20.58
N TYR A 383 -31.29 -30.73 20.69
CA TYR A 383 -30.42 -29.95 19.81
C TYR A 383 -29.64 -30.88 18.89
N ILE A 384 -29.51 -30.49 17.62
CA ILE A 384 -28.73 -31.19 16.62
C ILE A 384 -27.42 -30.43 16.45
N THR A 385 -26.30 -31.09 16.74
CA THR A 385 -24.96 -30.50 16.75
C THR A 385 -24.16 -30.84 15.49
N SER A 386 -24.55 -31.89 14.76
CA SER A 386 -23.93 -32.28 13.49
C SER A 386 -24.91 -33.02 12.57
N GLY A 387 -24.63 -33.00 11.27
CA GLY A 387 -25.36 -33.76 10.23
C GLY A 387 -26.41 -32.97 9.45
N LEU A 388 -26.68 -31.71 9.81
CA LEU A 388 -27.62 -30.83 9.09
C LEU A 388 -26.96 -30.02 7.98
N ASN A 389 -27.72 -29.79 6.90
CA ASN A 389 -27.47 -28.73 5.94
C ASN A 389 -28.06 -27.41 6.47
N LYS A 390 -27.25 -26.66 7.21
CA LYS A 390 -27.62 -25.40 7.88
C LYS A 390 -28.26 -24.35 6.93
N LYS A 391 -27.93 -24.38 5.64
CA LYS A 391 -28.48 -23.49 4.60
C LYS A 391 -29.92 -23.86 4.22
N ASN A 392 -30.28 -25.14 4.29
CA ASN A 392 -31.57 -25.66 3.81
C ASN A 392 -32.61 -25.86 4.91
N VAL A 393 -32.22 -25.88 6.19
CA VAL A 393 -33.16 -26.12 7.29
C VAL A 393 -34.07 -24.91 7.57
N PRO A 394 -35.35 -25.14 7.93
CA PRO A 394 -36.32 -24.07 8.18
C PRO A 394 -35.98 -23.28 9.44
N SER A 395 -36.46 -22.03 9.52
CA SER A 395 -36.26 -21.16 10.69
C SER A 395 -36.85 -21.73 11.99
N SER A 396 -37.86 -22.61 11.92
CA SER A 396 -38.41 -23.31 13.08
C SER A 396 -37.41 -24.23 13.77
N MET A 397 -36.34 -24.64 13.07
CA MET A 397 -35.23 -25.39 13.66
C MET A 397 -34.13 -24.48 14.23
N LYS A 398 -34.21 -23.16 14.08
CA LYS A 398 -33.13 -22.24 14.48
C LYS A 398 -33.52 -21.52 15.78
N GLU A 399 -32.73 -21.73 16.81
CA GLU A 399 -32.78 -20.94 18.05
C GLU A 399 -31.61 -19.96 18.05
N TYR A 400 -31.93 -18.69 17.77
CA TYR A 400 -30.96 -17.59 17.73
C TYR A 400 -30.57 -17.13 19.13
N ALA A 401 -29.38 -16.54 19.24
CA ALA A 401 -28.93 -15.95 20.49
C ALA A 401 -29.86 -14.78 20.91
N LYS A 402 -30.09 -14.67 22.23
CA LYS A 402 -30.95 -13.63 22.79
C LYS A 402 -30.33 -12.24 22.56
N ASN A 403 -31.18 -11.26 22.26
CA ASN A 403 -30.85 -9.83 22.12
C ASN A 403 -30.03 -9.45 20.86
N LEU A 404 -29.89 -10.34 19.88
CA LEU A 404 -29.41 -9.95 18.56
C LEU A 404 -30.58 -9.38 17.71
N PRO A 405 -30.38 -8.27 16.98
CA PRO A 405 -31.35 -7.79 16.00
C PRO A 405 -31.66 -8.87 14.95
N ASN A 406 -32.95 -9.12 14.69
CA ASN A 406 -33.40 -10.12 13.70
C ASN A 406 -32.90 -9.87 12.27
N ASN A 407 -32.45 -8.64 11.94
CA ASN A 407 -31.94 -8.25 10.63
C ASN A 407 -30.45 -7.85 10.68
N MET A 408 -29.67 -8.39 11.62
CA MET A 408 -28.23 -8.10 11.69
C MET A 408 -27.54 -8.65 10.43
N SER A 409 -27.07 -7.72 9.59
CA SER A 409 -26.27 -8.01 8.40
C SER A 409 -24.91 -7.34 8.55
N ILE A 410 -23.94 -8.10 9.06
CA ILE A 410 -22.55 -7.67 9.24
C ILE A 410 -21.68 -8.64 8.47
N ASN A 411 -21.18 -8.18 7.33
CA ASN A 411 -20.29 -8.91 6.43
C ASN A 411 -18.81 -8.59 6.67
N ARG A 412 -18.47 -7.98 7.81
CA ARG A 412 -17.14 -7.44 8.08
C ARG A 412 -16.55 -8.03 9.34
N LEU A 413 -15.28 -8.41 9.30
CA LEU A 413 -14.60 -8.96 10.47
C LEU A 413 -14.57 -7.93 11.62
N MET A 414 -15.12 -8.34 12.76
CA MET A 414 -15.22 -7.56 13.99
C MET A 414 -14.11 -7.96 14.96
N LEU A 415 -13.79 -7.05 15.89
CA LEU A 415 -12.94 -7.37 17.04
C LEU A 415 -13.48 -8.56 17.85
N PRO A 416 -12.61 -9.31 18.53
CA PRO A 416 -12.97 -10.55 19.20
C PRO A 416 -14.11 -10.44 20.22
N GLY A 417 -14.83 -11.53 20.40
CA GLY A 417 -15.95 -11.65 21.32
C GLY A 417 -17.28 -11.18 20.75
N PHE A 418 -17.28 -10.25 19.80
CA PHE A 418 -18.51 -9.75 19.17
C PHE A 418 -19.34 -10.88 18.52
N PRO A 419 -20.68 -10.91 18.67
CA PRO A 419 -21.51 -10.02 19.49
C PRO A 419 -21.85 -10.58 20.89
N HIS A 420 -21.22 -11.68 21.31
CA HIS A 420 -21.66 -12.48 22.48
C HIS A 420 -20.88 -12.21 23.76
N VAL A 421 -19.61 -11.83 23.63
CA VAL A 421 -18.66 -11.62 24.73
C VAL A 421 -18.06 -10.23 24.56
N SER A 422 -17.92 -9.48 25.66
CA SER A 422 -17.27 -8.18 25.59
C SER A 422 -15.79 -8.33 25.25
N LEU A 423 -15.20 -7.34 24.57
CA LEU A 423 -13.78 -7.38 24.25
C LEU A 423 -12.91 -7.52 25.51
N SER A 424 -13.34 -6.88 26.61
CA SER A 424 -12.71 -7.02 27.93
C SER A 424 -12.75 -8.45 28.45
N ASP A 425 -13.92 -9.10 28.43
CA ASP A 425 -14.06 -10.47 28.92
C ASP A 425 -13.29 -11.45 28.04
N PHE A 426 -13.34 -11.28 26.71
CA PHE A 426 -12.55 -12.06 25.77
C PHE A 426 -11.06 -11.92 26.08
N TYR A 427 -10.54 -10.70 26.21
CA TYR A 427 -9.13 -10.46 26.49
C TYR A 427 -8.68 -11.12 27.81
N ASN A 428 -9.58 -11.18 28.80
CA ASN A 428 -9.30 -11.85 30.07
C ASN A 428 -9.20 -13.37 29.95
N THR A 429 -9.82 -13.99 28.95
CA THR A 429 -9.70 -15.43 28.66
C THR A 429 -8.40 -15.82 27.96
N LEU A 430 -7.70 -14.87 27.34
CA LEU A 430 -6.44 -15.14 26.63
C LEU A 430 -5.36 -15.63 27.60
N THR A 431 -4.60 -16.63 27.14
CA THR A 431 -3.37 -17.09 27.76
C THR A 431 -2.30 -15.99 27.78
N ASN A 432 -1.25 -16.18 28.58
CA ASN A 432 -0.14 -15.22 28.61
C ASN A 432 0.57 -15.12 27.25
N GLU A 433 0.67 -16.22 26.50
CA GLU A 433 1.28 -16.24 25.17
C GLU A 433 0.43 -15.47 24.16
N GLU A 434 -0.89 -15.66 24.16
CA GLU A 434 -1.82 -14.91 23.30
C GLU A 434 -1.84 -13.42 23.64
N LYS A 435 -1.80 -13.06 24.93
CA LYS A 435 -1.68 -11.65 25.35
C LYS A 435 -0.39 -11.03 24.84
N LYS A 436 0.73 -11.75 24.91
CA LYS A 436 2.01 -11.29 24.36
C LYS A 436 1.98 -11.21 22.83
N TYR A 437 1.25 -12.09 22.16
CA TYR A 437 1.06 -12.05 20.72
C TYR A 437 0.27 -10.81 20.27
N VAL A 438 -0.87 -10.50 20.93
CA VAL A 438 -1.69 -9.33 20.56
C VAL A 438 -1.16 -8.01 21.11
N ASN A 439 -0.43 -8.04 22.22
CA ASN A 439 0.15 -6.88 22.86
C ASN A 439 1.63 -7.14 23.20
N PRO A 440 2.52 -7.11 22.19
CA PRO A 440 3.94 -7.38 22.38
C PRO A 440 4.65 -6.26 23.17
N THR A 441 4.13 -5.03 23.16
CA THR A 441 4.69 -3.87 23.88
C THR A 441 4.41 -3.95 25.38
N GLY A 442 3.34 -4.65 25.78
CA GLY A 442 2.86 -4.72 27.15
C GLY A 442 2.23 -3.42 27.64
N ARG A 443 1.97 -2.44 26.75
CA ARG A 443 1.28 -1.20 27.09
C ARG A 443 -0.14 -1.49 27.58
N GLN A 444 -0.61 -0.68 28.52
CA GLN A 444 -1.93 -0.90 29.10
C GLN A 444 -3.02 -0.26 28.24
N HIS A 445 -4.14 -0.98 28.10
CA HIS A 445 -5.33 -0.52 27.39
C HIS A 445 -6.58 -0.84 28.20
N LYS A 446 -7.64 -0.05 27.99
CA LYS A 446 -8.98 -0.32 28.50
C LYS A 446 -9.82 -0.90 27.36
N PHE A 447 -10.39 -2.08 27.54
CA PHE A 447 -11.24 -2.72 26.52
C PHE A 447 -12.72 -2.49 26.82
N SER A 448 -13.53 -2.33 25.78
CA SER A 448 -14.97 -2.15 25.89
C SER A 448 -15.67 -3.32 26.60
N THR A 449 -16.66 -3.01 27.43
CA THR A 449 -17.48 -3.98 28.19
C THR A 449 -18.84 -4.29 27.55
N ASP A 450 -19.28 -3.52 26.55
CA ASP A 450 -20.48 -3.83 25.78
C ASP A 450 -20.13 -4.78 24.62
N PRO A 451 -20.66 -6.02 24.60
CA PRO A 451 -20.34 -7.00 23.55
C PRO A 451 -20.81 -6.57 22.15
N HIS A 452 -21.72 -5.60 22.03
CA HIS A 452 -22.21 -5.09 20.74
C HIS A 452 -21.43 -3.87 20.23
N ARG A 453 -20.51 -3.33 21.04
CA ARG A 453 -19.75 -2.10 20.72
C ARG A 453 -18.27 -2.28 21.06
N PRO A 454 -17.57 -3.18 20.36
CA PRO A 454 -16.16 -3.42 20.64
C PRO A 454 -15.30 -2.20 20.29
N TYR A 455 -14.47 -1.74 21.22
CA TYR A 455 -13.46 -0.70 21.01
C TYR A 455 -12.32 -0.84 22.02
N ILE A 456 -11.17 -0.23 21.68
CA ILE A 456 -9.98 -0.15 22.51
C ILE A 456 -9.80 1.31 22.92
N ASP A 457 -9.59 1.54 24.22
CA ASP A 457 -9.27 2.84 24.80
C ASP A 457 -7.80 2.85 25.23
N SER A 458 -7.06 3.89 24.84
CA SER A 458 -5.75 4.18 25.40
C SER A 458 -5.89 4.66 26.85
N ILE A 459 -4.90 4.37 27.69
CA ILE A 459 -4.79 4.97 29.02
C ILE A 459 -4.62 6.50 28.96
N ASN A 460 -4.12 7.04 27.84
CA ASN A 460 -3.89 8.47 27.65
C ASN A 460 -5.19 9.28 27.49
N ILE A 461 -6.37 8.65 27.43
CA ILE A 461 -7.67 9.37 27.42
C ILE A 461 -7.78 10.34 28.60
N GLU A 462 -7.22 10.00 29.76
CA GLU A 462 -7.27 10.85 30.95
C GLU A 462 -6.49 12.17 30.76
N GLN A 463 -5.42 12.14 29.96
CA GLN A 463 -4.59 13.31 29.68
C GLN A 463 -4.99 14.05 28.41
N ILE A 464 -5.27 13.32 27.32
CA ILE A 464 -5.49 13.85 25.96
C ILE A 464 -6.99 14.10 25.67
N GLY A 465 -7.87 13.46 26.43
CA GLY A 465 -9.30 13.44 26.18
C GLY A 465 -9.72 12.38 25.14
N LEU A 466 -11.03 12.22 24.97
CA LEU A 466 -11.60 11.25 24.04
C LEU A 466 -11.47 11.71 22.58
N ARG A 467 -10.67 10.99 21.79
CA ARG A 467 -10.49 11.15 20.34
C ARG A 467 -10.81 9.81 19.68
N SER A 468 -12.03 9.69 19.19
CA SER A 468 -12.53 8.44 18.60
C SER A 468 -12.22 8.35 17.12
N ALA A 469 -11.68 7.22 16.68
CA ALA A 469 -11.49 6.89 15.28
C ALA A 469 -12.03 5.49 14.97
N SER A 470 -12.21 5.22 13.68
CA SER A 470 -12.45 3.88 13.15
C SER A 470 -11.36 3.56 12.14
N GLN A 471 -10.68 2.43 12.29
CA GLN A 471 -9.68 1.93 11.36
C GLN A 471 -10.20 0.70 10.64
N PHE A 472 -10.02 0.68 9.32
CA PHE A 472 -10.37 -0.41 8.44
C PHE A 472 -9.09 -1.09 7.94
N PHE A 473 -8.99 -2.40 8.13
CA PHE A 473 -7.89 -3.26 7.71
C PHE A 473 -8.33 -4.03 6.45
N GLU A 474 -8.63 -3.26 5.39
CA GLU A 474 -9.20 -3.75 4.12
C GLU A 474 -8.18 -3.88 3.00
N THR A 475 -7.09 -3.13 3.07
CA THR A 475 -6.03 -3.09 2.07
C THR A 475 -4.71 -2.92 2.78
N ASP A 476 -3.65 -3.48 2.21
CA ASP A 476 -2.31 -3.26 2.71
C ASP A 476 -1.89 -1.80 2.48
N ASP A 477 -1.51 -1.14 3.56
CA ASP A 477 -0.83 0.15 3.60
C ASP A 477 0.28 0.01 4.65
N LYS A 478 1.38 -0.58 4.18
CA LYS A 478 2.52 -0.96 5.05
C LYS A 478 3.19 0.27 5.66
N THR A 479 3.20 1.41 4.95
CA THR A 479 3.73 2.70 5.43
C THR A 479 3.01 3.18 6.69
N ASN A 480 1.69 2.98 6.76
CA ASN A 480 0.90 3.30 7.96
C ASN A 480 0.74 2.12 8.93
N GLY A 481 1.42 0.99 8.68
CA GLY A 481 1.33 -0.21 9.51
C GLY A 481 -0.01 -0.93 9.42
N VAL A 482 -0.76 -0.72 8.34
CA VAL A 482 -2.05 -1.36 8.08
C VAL A 482 -1.84 -2.53 7.12
N ILE A 483 -2.39 -3.68 7.46
CA ILE A 483 -2.45 -4.85 6.57
C ILE A 483 -3.91 -5.26 6.37
N GLU A 484 -4.25 -5.92 5.28
CA GLU A 484 -5.57 -6.51 5.10
C GLU A 484 -5.75 -7.69 6.06
N ILE A 485 -6.85 -7.71 6.82
CA ILE A 485 -7.14 -8.78 7.79
C ILE A 485 -8.54 -9.33 7.54
N TYR A 486 -8.61 -10.63 7.24
CA TYR A 486 -9.85 -11.37 6.98
C TYR A 486 -9.69 -12.83 7.41
N PRO A 487 -10.80 -13.58 7.59
CA PRO A 487 -10.73 -15.03 7.73
C PRO A 487 -9.97 -15.64 6.54
N THR A 488 -8.85 -16.29 6.83
CA THR A 488 -7.97 -16.85 5.78
C THR A 488 -7.31 -18.11 6.28
N ILE A 489 -6.94 -18.99 5.35
CA ILE A 489 -6.10 -20.16 5.62
C ILE A 489 -4.64 -19.78 5.87
N GLU A 490 -4.23 -18.56 5.47
CA GLU A 490 -2.87 -18.04 5.62
C GLU A 490 -2.34 -18.20 7.05
N GLU A 491 -1.11 -18.70 7.18
CA GLU A 491 -0.42 -18.92 8.46
C GLU A 491 -1.14 -19.87 9.45
N MET A 492 -2.24 -20.52 9.05
CA MET A 492 -2.99 -21.41 9.94
C MET A 492 -2.24 -22.73 10.13
N GLU A 493 -2.16 -23.18 11.38
CA GLU A 493 -1.60 -24.48 11.74
C GLU A 493 -2.67 -25.41 12.29
N ILE A 494 -2.75 -26.63 11.75
CA ILE A 494 -3.63 -27.69 12.23
C ILE A 494 -2.76 -28.88 12.62
N GLY A 495 -2.79 -29.23 13.91
CA GLY A 495 -1.96 -30.32 14.44
C GLY A 495 -0.45 -30.10 14.24
N GLY A 496 0.00 -28.84 14.26
CA GLY A 496 1.40 -28.45 14.01
C GLY A 496 1.81 -28.48 12.53
N VAL A 497 0.84 -28.59 11.62
CA VAL A 497 1.07 -28.52 10.17
C VAL A 497 0.47 -27.22 9.65
N ARG A 498 1.32 -26.35 9.09
CA ARG A 498 0.92 -25.16 8.36
C ARG A 498 0.14 -25.54 7.09
N VAL A 499 -1.12 -25.11 6.95
CA VAL A 499 -2.05 -25.64 5.92
C VAL A 499 -2.18 -24.81 4.65
N ASP A 500 -1.64 -23.60 4.62
CA ASP A 500 -1.57 -22.70 3.46
C ASP A 500 -0.39 -22.97 2.52
N GLU A 501 0.26 -24.14 2.62
CA GLU A 501 1.34 -24.55 1.73
C GLU A 501 0.84 -25.55 0.67
N ILE A 502 1.24 -25.36 -0.58
CA ILE A 502 1.03 -26.30 -1.67
C ILE A 502 1.75 -27.61 -1.35
N ASP A 503 1.02 -28.72 -1.34
CA ASP A 503 1.56 -30.03 -1.03
C ASP A 503 2.11 -30.71 -2.30
N GLU A 504 1.49 -30.44 -3.45
CA GLU A 504 2.01 -30.77 -4.78
C GLU A 504 1.50 -29.74 -5.80
N GLY A 505 2.45 -29.08 -6.46
CA GLY A 505 2.17 -28.06 -7.47
C GLY A 505 2.15 -28.59 -8.89
N VAL A 506 2.33 -27.71 -9.86
CA VAL A 506 2.33 -28.02 -11.29
C VAL A 506 3.33 -27.19 -12.07
N ALA A 507 4.02 -27.84 -12.99
CA ALA A 507 4.87 -27.22 -14.01
C ALA A 507 4.38 -27.69 -15.38
N PRO A 508 3.54 -26.90 -16.09
CA PRO A 508 3.12 -27.25 -17.44
C PRO A 508 4.31 -27.37 -18.40
N ASP A 509 4.20 -28.20 -19.43
CA ASP A 509 5.30 -28.41 -20.40
C ASP A 509 5.39 -27.31 -21.49
N ASP A 510 4.44 -26.36 -21.51
CA ASP A 510 4.37 -25.25 -22.46
C ASP A 510 5.03 -23.96 -21.95
N ASP A 511 5.29 -23.02 -22.86
CA ASP A 511 5.92 -21.72 -22.62
C ASP A 511 4.91 -20.60 -22.27
N GLY A 512 3.64 -20.95 -22.06
CA GLY A 512 2.58 -19.99 -21.72
C GLY A 512 2.00 -19.22 -22.90
N ARG A 513 2.48 -19.42 -24.14
CA ARG A 513 1.96 -18.76 -25.34
C ARG A 513 0.93 -19.66 -26.02
N PHE A 514 -0.22 -19.07 -26.35
CA PHE A 514 -1.30 -19.76 -27.04
C PHE A 514 -1.79 -18.92 -28.21
N GLY A 515 -1.96 -19.54 -29.37
CA GLY A 515 -2.47 -18.87 -30.57
C GLY A 515 -3.96 -18.53 -30.47
N ASP A 516 -4.43 -17.63 -31.34
CA ASP A 516 -5.85 -17.36 -31.52
C ASP A 516 -6.54 -18.68 -31.89
N ASN A 517 -7.41 -19.20 -30.99
CA ASN A 517 -8.14 -20.48 -31.05
C ASN A 517 -7.48 -21.72 -30.42
N GLU A 518 -6.32 -21.61 -29.76
CA GLU A 518 -5.83 -22.71 -28.94
C GLU A 518 -6.54 -22.77 -27.59
N THR A 519 -6.99 -23.96 -27.19
CA THR A 519 -7.61 -24.15 -25.88
C THR A 519 -6.54 -24.23 -24.80
N VAL A 520 -6.57 -23.26 -23.89
CA VAL A 520 -5.75 -23.27 -22.68
C VAL A 520 -6.30 -24.33 -21.72
N LYS A 521 -5.48 -25.32 -21.39
CA LYS A 521 -5.88 -26.40 -20.48
C LYS A 521 -5.75 -25.96 -19.02
N ASN A 522 -6.77 -26.29 -18.23
CA ASN A 522 -6.71 -26.18 -16.78
C ASN A 522 -5.64 -27.13 -16.21
N VAL A 523 -5.13 -26.79 -15.04
CA VAL A 523 -4.05 -27.53 -14.38
C VAL A 523 -4.48 -27.93 -12.97
N ASP A 524 -3.88 -29.01 -12.45
CA ASP A 524 -4.19 -29.50 -11.12
C ASP A 524 -3.10 -29.12 -10.12
N ILE A 525 -3.52 -28.75 -8.92
CA ILE A 525 -2.68 -28.60 -7.75
C ILE A 525 -3.32 -29.35 -6.57
N TYR A 526 -2.53 -29.62 -5.55
CA TYR A 526 -2.98 -30.34 -4.38
C TYR A 526 -2.60 -29.65 -3.08
N LEU A 527 -3.58 -29.56 -2.18
CA LEU A 527 -3.44 -28.94 -0.88
C LEU A 527 -3.14 -29.99 0.20
N LYS A 528 -2.61 -29.59 1.35
CA LYS A 528 -2.29 -30.52 2.44
C LYS A 528 -3.51 -31.28 2.98
N LYS A 529 -3.30 -32.56 3.34
CA LYS A 529 -4.33 -33.41 3.99
C LYS A 529 -4.78 -32.89 5.35
N ALA A 530 -3.99 -32.03 5.98
CA ALA A 530 -4.26 -31.47 7.31
C ALA A 530 -5.42 -30.46 7.31
N ILE A 531 -5.88 -29.98 6.14
CA ILE A 531 -7.09 -29.14 6.04
C ILE A 531 -8.28 -29.89 6.66
N ASP A 532 -8.83 -29.33 7.72
CA ASP A 532 -9.80 -29.95 8.62
C ASP A 532 -11.27 -29.69 8.25
N PHE A 533 -11.50 -28.95 7.16
CA PHE A 533 -12.83 -28.65 6.64
C PHE A 533 -13.05 -29.18 5.23
N ASP A 534 -14.32 -29.25 4.84
CA ASP A 534 -14.71 -29.62 3.48
C ASP A 534 -14.88 -28.38 2.60
N ILE A 535 -14.07 -28.24 1.55
CA ILE A 535 -14.10 -27.09 0.64
C ILE A 535 -15.43 -27.01 -0.11
N ASN A 536 -16.00 -28.15 -0.52
CA ASN A 536 -17.25 -28.16 -1.29
C ASN A 536 -18.45 -27.72 -0.46
N ASP A 537 -18.38 -27.86 0.86
CA ASP A 537 -19.41 -27.39 1.78
C ASP A 537 -19.41 -25.87 1.98
N LEU A 538 -18.26 -25.23 1.74
CA LEU A 538 -17.98 -23.86 2.17
C LEU A 538 -17.73 -22.88 1.01
N LYS A 539 -17.38 -23.38 -0.17
CA LYS A 539 -17.08 -22.56 -1.35
C LYS A 539 -18.34 -21.87 -1.91
N ASP A 540 -18.13 -20.71 -2.49
CA ASP A 540 -19.09 -20.00 -3.33
C ASP A 540 -18.81 -20.31 -4.82
N ASP A 541 -19.66 -19.79 -5.72
CA ASP A 541 -19.58 -20.08 -7.17
C ASP A 541 -18.32 -19.50 -7.84
N ASP A 542 -17.72 -18.46 -7.26
CA ASP A 542 -16.53 -17.74 -7.74
C ASP A 542 -15.26 -18.03 -6.93
N PHE A 543 -15.26 -19.13 -6.17
CA PHE A 543 -14.13 -19.61 -5.37
C PHE A 543 -12.81 -19.66 -6.15
N SER A 544 -11.79 -19.04 -5.57
CA SER A 544 -10.48 -18.85 -6.20
C SER A 544 -9.34 -19.10 -5.21
N ILE A 545 -8.19 -19.52 -5.73
CA ILE A 545 -6.94 -19.63 -4.99
C ILE A 545 -6.00 -18.50 -5.43
N SER A 546 -5.41 -17.79 -4.47
CA SER A 546 -4.43 -16.75 -4.75
C SER A 546 -3.09 -17.14 -4.17
N MET A 547 -2.06 -17.15 -4.99
CA MET A 547 -0.71 -17.47 -4.54
C MET A 547 -0.10 -16.26 -3.84
N LYS A 548 0.49 -16.47 -2.67
CA LYS A 548 1.12 -15.43 -1.85
C LYS A 548 2.58 -15.23 -2.21
N ASP A 549 3.26 -16.30 -2.56
CA ASP A 549 4.65 -16.31 -2.98
C ASP A 549 4.89 -17.35 -4.10
N GLY A 550 6.16 -17.63 -4.37
CA GLY A 550 6.59 -18.46 -5.48
C GLY A 550 6.46 -17.74 -6.82
N MET A 551 6.74 -18.43 -7.92
CA MET A 551 6.73 -17.81 -9.25
C MET A 551 5.34 -17.28 -9.65
N CYS A 552 4.28 -17.86 -9.12
CA CYS A 552 2.92 -17.38 -9.32
C CYS A 552 2.44 -16.40 -8.24
N GLY A 553 3.29 -15.98 -7.30
CA GLY A 553 2.94 -15.08 -6.19
C GLY A 553 2.30 -13.78 -6.68
N GLY A 554 1.19 -13.38 -6.05
CA GLY A 554 0.36 -12.25 -6.43
C GLY A 554 -0.72 -12.55 -7.48
N ARG A 555 -0.74 -13.77 -8.06
CA ARG A 555 -1.77 -14.17 -9.03
C ARG A 555 -2.91 -14.94 -8.37
N THR A 556 -4.12 -14.66 -8.83
CA THR A 556 -5.34 -15.35 -8.44
C THR A 556 -5.84 -16.23 -9.58
N PHE A 557 -6.17 -17.49 -9.26
CA PHE A 557 -6.66 -18.49 -10.19
C PHE A 557 -8.05 -18.94 -9.76
N LYS A 558 -9.00 -18.89 -10.70
CA LYS A 558 -10.34 -19.43 -10.49
C LYS A 558 -10.28 -20.95 -10.40
N VAL A 559 -11.03 -21.54 -9.46
CA VAL A 559 -11.06 -23.00 -9.28
C VAL A 559 -12.22 -23.58 -10.10
N ALA A 560 -11.89 -24.27 -11.19
CA ALA A 560 -12.86 -24.96 -12.04
C ALA A 560 -13.47 -26.21 -11.36
N SER A 561 -12.67 -26.94 -10.58
CA SER A 561 -13.17 -28.11 -9.84
C SER A 561 -12.39 -28.37 -8.55
N SER A 562 -13.06 -28.93 -7.54
CA SER A 562 -12.48 -29.27 -6.23
C SER A 562 -12.96 -30.65 -5.79
N THR A 563 -12.04 -31.62 -5.72
CA THR A 563 -12.36 -33.01 -5.36
C THR A 563 -11.38 -33.54 -4.32
N LYS A 564 -11.83 -34.51 -3.51
CA LYS A 564 -10.99 -35.15 -2.50
C LYS A 564 -10.46 -36.48 -3.04
N ILE A 565 -9.14 -36.61 -3.19
CA ILE A 565 -8.45 -37.81 -3.67
C ILE A 565 -7.49 -38.26 -2.57
N ASP A 566 -7.60 -39.51 -2.12
CA ASP A 566 -6.77 -40.09 -1.04
C ASP A 566 -6.71 -39.22 0.24
N GLY A 567 -7.83 -38.56 0.56
CA GLY A 567 -7.96 -37.66 1.70
C GLY A 567 -7.37 -36.26 1.50
N ARG A 568 -6.83 -35.96 0.32
CA ARG A 568 -6.21 -34.69 -0.07
C ARG A 568 -7.12 -33.90 -1.00
N TRP A 569 -7.12 -32.58 -0.92
CA TRP A 569 -7.84 -31.74 -1.87
C TRP A 569 -7.04 -31.60 -3.17
N ARG A 570 -7.65 -31.99 -4.29
CA ARG A 570 -7.19 -31.67 -5.66
C ARG A 570 -8.05 -30.51 -6.18
N LEU A 571 -7.40 -29.40 -6.51
CA LEU A 571 -8.03 -28.27 -7.17
C LEU A 571 -7.60 -28.23 -8.64
N THR A 572 -8.57 -28.22 -9.55
CA THR A 572 -8.34 -27.93 -10.97
C THR A 572 -8.54 -26.44 -11.16
N ILE A 573 -7.48 -25.71 -11.48
CA ILE A 573 -7.49 -24.26 -11.62
C ILE A 573 -7.47 -23.83 -13.09
N GLU A 574 -8.18 -22.76 -13.39
CA GLU A 574 -8.11 -22.08 -14.68
C GLU A 574 -6.80 -21.28 -14.75
N ARG A 575 -6.05 -21.43 -15.83
CA ARG A 575 -4.86 -20.61 -16.07
C ARG A 575 -5.28 -19.16 -16.28
N VAL A 576 -4.48 -18.21 -15.80
CA VAL A 576 -4.77 -16.78 -15.95
C VAL A 576 -3.86 -16.16 -16.99
N LYS A 577 -4.43 -15.37 -17.91
CA LYS A 577 -3.67 -14.58 -18.88
C LYS A 577 -3.22 -13.27 -18.25
N ASP A 578 -1.96 -12.95 -18.43
CA ASP A 578 -1.42 -11.63 -18.15
C ASP A 578 -1.43 -10.81 -19.45
N ASP A 579 -2.33 -9.83 -19.55
CA ASP A 579 -2.54 -9.04 -20.77
C ASP A 579 -1.33 -8.15 -21.12
N ALA A 580 -0.47 -7.82 -20.15
CA ALA A 580 0.75 -7.08 -20.41
C ALA A 580 1.82 -7.96 -21.08
N LEU A 581 1.86 -9.24 -20.70
CA LEU A 581 2.83 -10.20 -21.19
C LEU A 581 2.36 -11.04 -22.36
N GLU A 582 1.05 -11.14 -22.57
CA GLU A 582 0.43 -12.11 -23.48
C GLU A 582 0.81 -13.57 -23.13
N LEU A 583 0.99 -13.87 -21.83
CA LEU A 583 1.35 -15.20 -21.31
C LEU A 583 0.29 -15.75 -20.34
N TRP A 584 0.11 -17.07 -20.35
CA TRP A 584 -0.79 -17.79 -19.46
C TRP A 584 -0.04 -18.49 -18.33
N PHE A 585 -0.43 -18.24 -17.09
CA PHE A 585 0.19 -18.80 -15.88
C PHE A 585 -0.67 -19.91 -15.25
N PRO A 586 -0.07 -20.90 -14.54
CA PRO A 586 1.36 -21.22 -14.55
C PRO A 586 1.80 -21.77 -15.91
N TYR A 587 3.10 -21.75 -16.20
CA TYR A 587 3.73 -22.40 -17.37
C TYR A 587 5.10 -22.95 -16.96
N LYS A 588 5.85 -23.55 -17.89
CA LYS A 588 7.10 -24.27 -17.60
C LYS A 588 8.09 -23.50 -16.70
N ASP A 589 8.30 -22.23 -16.97
CA ASP A 589 9.29 -21.41 -16.24
C ASP A 589 8.69 -20.69 -15.02
N TYR A 590 7.36 -20.62 -14.94
CA TYR A 590 6.60 -20.08 -13.81
C TYR A 590 5.68 -21.15 -13.21
N PRO A 591 6.24 -22.24 -12.65
CA PRO A 591 5.44 -23.29 -12.05
C PRO A 591 4.92 -22.87 -10.68
N ILE A 592 3.85 -23.53 -10.23
CA ILE A 592 3.49 -23.58 -8.82
C ILE A 592 4.24 -24.78 -8.22
N LYS A 593 5.00 -24.59 -7.15
CA LYS A 593 5.84 -25.64 -6.56
C LYS A 593 5.29 -26.07 -5.20
N LYS A 594 5.75 -27.24 -4.75
CA LYS A 594 5.55 -27.68 -3.37
C LYS A 594 6.20 -26.68 -2.42
N GLY A 595 5.47 -26.25 -1.41
CA GLY A 595 5.91 -25.28 -0.41
C GLY A 595 5.57 -23.82 -0.73
N ASP A 596 5.07 -23.52 -1.95
CA ASP A 596 4.50 -22.20 -2.23
C ASP A 596 3.27 -21.96 -1.35
N HIS A 597 3.06 -20.74 -0.89
CA HIS A 597 1.98 -20.36 0.01
C HIS A 597 0.80 -19.78 -0.76
N PHE A 598 -0.42 -19.99 -0.24
CA PHE A 598 -1.64 -19.55 -0.88
C PHE A 598 -2.71 -19.09 0.11
N VAL A 599 -3.67 -18.32 -0.40
CA VAL A 599 -4.92 -18.03 0.28
C VAL A 599 -6.09 -18.48 -0.57
N LEU A 600 -7.20 -18.77 0.08
CA LEU A 600 -8.47 -19.09 -0.55
C LEU A 600 -9.41 -17.90 -0.45
N THR A 601 -10.13 -17.60 -1.52
CA THR A 601 -11.11 -16.51 -1.62
C THR A 601 -12.42 -17.01 -2.19
N GLY A 602 -13.54 -16.40 -1.84
CA GLY A 602 -14.87 -16.93 -2.20
C GLY A 602 -15.20 -18.22 -1.45
N ILE A 603 -14.75 -18.31 -0.19
CA ILE A 603 -15.02 -19.46 0.69
C ILE A 603 -15.42 -18.96 2.07
N THR A 604 -16.53 -19.50 2.59
CA THR A 604 -16.97 -19.22 3.96
C THR A 604 -16.18 -20.08 4.94
N LEU A 605 -15.07 -19.56 5.49
CA LEU A 605 -14.21 -20.35 6.37
C LEU A 605 -14.88 -20.66 7.74
N PRO A 606 -14.50 -21.76 8.40
CA PRO A 606 -15.03 -22.12 9.72
C PRO A 606 -14.76 -21.08 10.82
N ASP A 607 -15.54 -21.11 11.89
CA ASP A 607 -15.44 -20.18 13.04
C ASP A 607 -14.03 -20.09 13.64
N SER A 608 -13.24 -21.18 13.63
CA SER A 608 -11.85 -21.18 14.11
C SER A 608 -10.96 -20.21 13.34
N TYR A 609 -11.14 -20.11 12.03
CA TYR A 609 -10.40 -19.20 11.15
C TYR A 609 -10.87 -17.75 11.32
N VAL A 610 -12.17 -17.53 11.53
CA VAL A 610 -12.70 -16.20 11.85
C VAL A 610 -12.17 -15.72 13.21
N ASN A 611 -12.11 -16.60 14.20
CA ASN A 611 -11.55 -16.30 15.52
C ASN A 611 -10.06 -15.95 15.43
N ALA A 612 -9.26 -16.73 14.69
CA ALA A 612 -7.85 -16.43 14.45
C ALA A 612 -7.65 -15.06 13.78
N ALA A 613 -8.44 -14.77 12.74
CA ALA A 613 -8.42 -13.47 12.07
C ALA A 613 -8.83 -12.33 13.02
N SER A 614 -9.84 -12.53 13.86
CA SER A 614 -10.26 -11.53 14.85
C SER A 614 -9.17 -11.25 15.89
N LEU A 615 -8.39 -12.26 16.27
CA LEU A 615 -7.26 -12.12 17.18
C LEU A 615 -6.10 -11.35 16.52
N LYS A 616 -5.82 -11.63 15.24
CA LYS A 616 -4.88 -10.86 14.40
C LYS A 616 -5.35 -9.40 14.28
N LEU A 617 -6.65 -9.15 14.08
CA LEU A 617 -7.22 -7.80 14.07
C LEU A 617 -6.98 -7.05 15.39
N LEU A 618 -7.15 -7.72 16.54
CA LEU A 618 -6.86 -7.12 17.84
C LEU A 618 -5.38 -6.72 17.97
N LYS A 619 -4.45 -7.57 17.51
CA LYS A 619 -3.01 -7.26 17.51
C LYS A 619 -2.70 -5.97 16.76
N TYR A 620 -3.17 -5.86 15.52
CA TYR A 620 -2.91 -4.67 14.69
C TYR A 620 -3.68 -3.44 15.16
N ALA A 621 -4.87 -3.61 15.76
CA ALA A 621 -5.60 -2.51 16.39
C ALA A 621 -4.87 -1.94 17.61
N ILE A 622 -4.24 -2.80 18.44
CA ILE A 622 -3.40 -2.37 19.57
C ILE A 622 -2.15 -1.64 19.05
N ALA A 623 -1.46 -2.19 18.05
CA ALA A 623 -0.30 -1.53 17.45
C ALA A 623 -0.66 -0.16 16.86
N PHE A 624 -1.81 -0.04 16.19
CA PHE A 624 -2.29 1.21 15.62
C PHE A 624 -2.56 2.26 16.71
N ILE A 625 -3.28 1.91 17.78
CA ILE A 625 -3.57 2.88 18.85
C ILE A 625 -2.27 3.28 19.58
N ASP A 626 -1.33 2.36 19.81
CA ASP A 626 -0.02 2.64 20.41
C ASP A 626 0.82 3.65 19.60
N LYS A 627 0.70 3.62 18.27
CA LYS A 627 1.41 4.54 17.35
C LYS A 627 0.75 5.92 17.28
N ASN A 628 -0.50 6.05 17.74
CA ASN A 628 -1.33 7.23 17.49
C ASN A 628 -1.98 7.84 18.75
N ASP A 629 -1.72 7.30 19.94
CA ASP A 629 -2.31 7.78 21.21
C ASP A 629 -1.53 8.91 21.89
N TYR A 630 -0.68 9.59 21.13
CA TYR A 630 0.11 10.74 21.57
C TYR A 630 0.29 11.72 20.41
N THR A 631 0.60 12.97 20.74
CA THR A 631 0.96 13.99 19.76
C THR A 631 2.40 13.76 19.29
N ARG A 632 2.59 13.51 18.00
CA ARG A 632 3.88 13.58 17.32
C ARG A 632 4.26 15.03 17.10
N TYR A 633 5.54 15.30 17.18
CA TYR A 633 6.08 16.64 17.02
C TYR A 633 7.02 16.70 15.83
N VAL A 634 6.95 17.82 15.11
CA VAL A 634 7.95 18.25 14.14
C VAL A 634 8.85 19.25 14.86
N TYR A 635 10.16 19.01 14.81
CA TYR A 635 11.14 19.88 15.45
C TYR A 635 11.91 20.66 14.39
N GLN A 636 12.14 21.95 14.65
CA GLN A 636 12.98 22.80 13.83
C GLN A 636 14.08 23.42 14.71
N PRO A 637 15.17 22.69 14.96
CA PRO A 637 16.30 23.22 15.71
C PRO A 637 16.99 24.34 14.92
N LYS A 638 17.24 25.47 15.58
CA LYS A 638 18.02 26.58 15.04
C LYS A 638 19.43 26.48 15.59
N VAL A 639 20.34 26.03 14.72
CA VAL A 639 21.75 25.82 15.04
C VAL A 639 22.49 27.14 15.15
N ASP A 640 23.38 27.25 16.13
CA ASP A 640 24.27 28.42 16.30
C ASP A 640 25.28 28.45 15.14
N GLU A 641 25.12 29.44 14.26
CA GLU A 641 25.93 29.57 13.04
C GLU A 641 27.42 29.84 13.37
N ILE A 642 27.69 30.56 14.47
CA ILE A 642 29.06 30.82 14.94
C ILE A 642 29.70 29.54 15.47
N PHE A 643 28.93 28.72 16.19
CA PHE A 643 29.38 27.40 16.61
C PHE A 643 29.71 26.52 15.40
N MET A 644 28.82 26.46 14.41
CA MET A 644 29.03 25.69 13.18
C MET A 644 30.30 26.13 12.44
N ALA A 645 30.52 27.43 12.30
CA ALA A 645 31.72 27.98 11.68
C ALA A 645 33.00 27.61 12.45
N ARG A 646 32.99 27.74 13.78
CA ARG A 646 34.15 27.37 14.62
C ARG A 646 34.45 25.88 14.56
N GLN A 647 33.41 25.05 14.53
CA GLN A 647 33.56 23.60 14.44
C GLN A 647 34.14 23.22 13.08
N HIS A 648 33.70 23.86 12.00
CA HIS A 648 34.29 23.70 10.67
C HIS A 648 35.76 24.15 10.64
N ASP A 649 36.10 25.33 11.16
CA ASP A 649 37.50 25.80 11.27
C ASP A 649 38.41 24.83 12.04
N LEU A 650 37.87 24.15 13.06
CA LEU A 650 38.58 23.14 13.83
C LEU A 650 38.80 21.86 13.02
N ALA A 651 37.77 21.42 12.28
CA ALA A 651 37.85 20.28 11.39
C ALA A 651 38.87 20.51 10.25
N GLU A 652 38.88 21.70 9.63
CA GLU A 652 39.85 22.05 8.58
C GLU A 652 41.30 22.06 9.08
N LYS A 653 41.52 22.40 10.36
CA LYS A 653 42.85 22.38 10.99
C LYS A 653 43.28 20.99 11.43
N ASP A 654 42.35 20.04 11.55
CA ASP A 654 42.66 18.68 11.97
C ASP A 654 43.23 17.86 10.81
N THR A 655 44.55 17.67 10.83
CA THR A 655 45.26 16.85 9.84
C THR A 655 45.13 15.35 10.07
N THR A 656 44.53 14.93 11.20
CA THR A 656 44.31 13.51 11.52
C THR A 656 43.02 12.95 10.91
N GLY A 657 42.10 13.82 10.49
CA GLY A 657 40.79 13.45 9.93
C GLY A 657 39.81 12.88 10.94
N VAL A 658 40.08 13.05 12.25
CA VAL A 658 39.23 12.56 13.34
C VAL A 658 38.03 13.49 13.53
N ILE A 659 38.25 14.81 13.45
CA ILE A 659 37.20 15.82 13.55
C ILE A 659 36.62 16.05 12.16
N LYS A 660 35.39 15.57 11.95
CA LYS A 660 34.64 15.83 10.72
C LYS A 660 33.84 17.12 10.86
N SER A 661 33.84 17.97 9.82
CA SER A 661 33.02 19.18 9.81
C SER A 661 31.54 18.85 9.78
N LEU A 662 30.76 19.36 10.73
CA LEU A 662 29.30 19.28 10.74
C LEU A 662 28.71 20.04 9.55
N HIS A 663 29.30 21.19 9.19
CA HIS A 663 28.94 21.93 7.98
C HIS A 663 29.04 21.03 6.75
N ASP A 664 30.13 20.26 6.58
CA ASP A 664 30.30 19.43 5.38
C ASP A 664 29.53 18.10 5.42
N THR A 665 29.20 17.60 6.62
CA THR A 665 28.68 16.23 6.78
C THR A 665 27.17 16.11 7.01
N LEU A 666 26.50 17.10 7.62
CA LEU A 666 25.05 17.02 7.90
C LEU A 666 24.22 16.93 6.61
N LYS A 667 23.41 15.89 6.45
CA LYS A 667 22.53 15.74 5.28
C LYS A 667 21.15 15.21 5.65
N ALA A 668 20.18 15.41 4.77
CA ALA A 668 18.86 14.83 4.99
C ALA A 668 18.93 13.29 4.98
N GLY A 669 18.21 12.64 5.88
CA GLY A 669 18.28 11.21 6.19
C GLY A 669 19.29 10.83 7.28
N ASP A 670 20.15 11.76 7.73
CA ASP A 670 21.00 11.55 8.90
C ASP A 670 20.19 11.67 10.20
N LEU A 671 20.69 11.09 11.29
CA LEU A 671 20.07 11.19 12.61
C LEU A 671 20.68 12.36 13.39
N MET A 672 19.86 13.30 13.82
CA MET A 672 20.27 14.42 14.67
C MET A 672 19.87 14.15 16.13
N GLU A 673 20.86 14.14 17.02
CA GLU A 673 20.64 14.06 18.46
C GLU A 673 20.53 15.47 19.04
N PHE A 674 19.44 15.75 19.77
CA PHE A 674 19.24 17.04 20.43
C PHE A 674 18.68 16.91 21.86
N GLU A 675 18.93 17.92 22.67
CA GLU A 675 18.45 18.02 24.06
C GLU A 675 18.12 19.47 24.45
N ASP A 676 16.99 19.66 25.13
CA ASP A 676 16.63 20.90 25.80
C ASP A 676 16.07 20.60 27.20
N THR A 677 16.79 21.06 28.22
CA THR A 677 16.44 20.81 29.62
C THR A 677 15.25 21.63 30.10
N ASP A 678 14.99 22.80 29.50
CA ASP A 678 13.93 23.72 29.92
C ASP A 678 12.57 23.24 29.39
N LEU A 679 12.54 22.78 28.15
CA LEU A 679 11.40 22.11 27.52
C LEU A 679 11.28 20.63 27.94
N ARG A 680 12.35 20.06 28.54
CA ARG A 680 12.47 18.62 28.88
C ARG A 680 12.24 17.71 27.69
N ILE A 681 12.74 18.13 26.54
CA ILE A 681 12.68 17.39 25.28
C ILE A 681 14.07 16.93 24.90
N GLY A 682 14.17 15.77 24.28
CA GLY A 682 15.42 15.26 23.73
C GLY A 682 15.17 13.97 22.98
N GLY A 683 15.98 13.71 21.97
CA GLY A 683 15.80 12.56 21.10
C GLY A 683 16.83 12.50 19.98
N VAL A 684 16.82 11.35 19.29
CA VAL A 684 17.58 11.11 18.07
C VAL A 684 16.56 10.98 16.95
N ILE A 685 16.46 12.00 16.09
CA ILE A 685 15.42 12.09 15.05
C ILE A 685 16.06 12.32 13.69
N SER A 686 15.51 11.71 12.64
CA SER A 686 15.97 11.89 11.27
C SER A 686 15.79 13.32 10.77
N ILE A 687 16.79 13.82 10.05
CA ILE A 687 16.72 15.09 9.31
C ILE A 687 15.85 14.88 8.08
N ASP A 688 14.64 15.42 8.09
CA ASP A 688 13.71 15.36 6.96
C ASP A 688 14.10 16.36 5.86
N GLN A 689 14.45 17.58 6.27
CA GLN A 689 14.87 18.65 5.38
C GLN A 689 16.07 19.41 5.96
N LEU A 690 16.98 19.77 5.08
CA LEU A 690 18.12 20.64 5.36
C LEU A 690 18.24 21.68 4.26
N THR A 691 18.20 22.96 4.65
CA THR A 691 18.56 24.07 3.77
C THR A 691 19.77 24.80 4.35
N ILE A 692 20.78 25.08 3.53
CA ILE A 692 21.95 25.86 3.92
C ILE A 692 22.08 27.04 2.99
N LYS A 693 22.13 28.25 3.53
CA LYS A 693 22.30 29.46 2.74
C LYS A 693 23.64 30.11 3.06
N GLU A 694 24.44 30.30 2.02
CA GLU A 694 25.76 30.93 2.07
C GLU A 694 25.78 32.19 1.22
N GLU A 695 26.31 33.27 1.80
CA GLU A 695 26.42 34.57 1.15
C GLU A 695 27.81 35.15 1.43
N ASP A 696 28.31 35.96 0.50
CA ASP A 696 29.64 36.53 0.62
C ASP A 696 29.82 37.36 1.89
N GLY A 697 30.93 37.12 2.59
CA GLY A 697 31.25 37.79 3.85
C GLY A 697 30.32 37.47 5.03
N LYS A 698 29.40 36.50 4.89
CA LYS A 698 28.49 36.09 5.97
C LYS A 698 28.77 34.66 6.41
N ILE A 699 28.37 34.35 7.64
CA ILE A 699 28.40 32.98 8.17
C ILE A 699 27.21 32.21 7.54
N PRO A 700 27.39 30.94 7.13
CA PRO A 700 26.30 30.10 6.63
C PRO A 700 25.13 30.02 7.63
N THR A 701 23.91 30.04 7.11
CA THR A 701 22.68 29.84 7.89
C THR A 701 22.04 28.50 7.55
N TYR A 702 21.34 27.90 8.51
CA TYR A 702 20.81 26.54 8.37
C TYR A 702 19.35 26.50 8.81
N ASP A 703 18.51 25.90 7.97
CA ASP A 703 17.15 25.53 8.30
C ASP A 703 17.02 24.02 8.29
N ILE A 704 16.72 23.45 9.47
CA ILE A 704 16.64 22.01 9.69
C ILE A 704 15.22 21.66 10.13
N THR A 705 14.64 20.63 9.52
CA THR A 705 13.38 20.03 9.98
C THR A 705 13.63 18.57 10.33
N LEU A 706 13.22 18.17 11.54
CA LEU A 706 13.31 16.80 12.04
C LEU A 706 11.91 16.17 12.11
N ARG A 707 11.77 14.94 11.61
CA ARG A 707 10.51 14.18 11.62
C ARG A 707 10.76 12.70 11.93
N GLU A 708 9.85 12.08 12.68
CA GLU A 708 9.95 10.67 13.08
C GLU A 708 9.67 9.71 11.90
N ASP A 709 8.68 10.02 11.05
CA ASP A 709 8.25 9.21 9.91
C ASP A 709 8.15 10.07 8.64
N LYS A 710 8.46 9.50 7.46
CA LYS A 710 8.30 10.17 6.14
C LYS A 710 7.89 9.18 5.04
N GLU A 711 6.90 9.56 4.22
CA GLU A 711 6.61 8.90 2.93
C GLU A 711 7.57 9.40 1.83
N VAL A 712 8.05 8.51 0.96
CA VAL A 712 8.94 8.89 -0.16
C VAL A 712 8.31 10.02 -0.96
N GLY A 713 9.03 11.14 -1.10
CA GLY A 713 8.56 12.25 -1.90
C GLY A 713 8.42 11.80 -3.36
N THR A 714 7.21 11.84 -3.91
CA THR A 714 7.02 11.51 -5.33
C THR A 714 7.80 12.51 -6.18
N ILE A 715 8.73 11.98 -6.97
CA ILE A 715 9.46 12.73 -7.99
C ILE A 715 8.55 13.45 -8.99
N GLN A 716 7.24 13.17 -8.99
CA GLN A 716 6.25 13.97 -9.70
C GLN A 716 6.35 15.47 -9.39
N LYS A 717 6.71 15.90 -8.17
CA LYS A 717 7.01 17.32 -7.90
C LYS A 717 8.26 17.81 -8.66
N ILE A 718 9.29 16.97 -8.79
CA ILE A 718 10.51 17.23 -9.59
C ILE A 718 10.19 17.24 -11.08
N GLN A 719 9.46 16.26 -11.62
CA GLN A 719 9.10 16.19 -13.05
C GLN A 719 8.15 17.32 -13.45
N GLN A 720 7.22 17.71 -12.58
CA GLN A 720 6.37 18.89 -12.79
C GLN A 720 7.16 20.19 -12.71
N GLN A 721 8.17 20.28 -11.82
CA GLN A 721 9.08 21.42 -11.77
C GLN A 721 10.11 21.40 -12.92
N ILE A 722 10.56 20.25 -13.42
CA ILE A 722 11.42 20.13 -14.59
C ILE A 722 10.64 20.55 -15.83
N SER A 723 9.38 20.15 -15.96
CA SER A 723 8.50 20.62 -17.04
C SER A 723 8.28 22.14 -16.98
N SER A 724 8.22 22.73 -15.78
CA SER A 724 8.15 24.19 -15.61
C SER A 724 9.50 24.89 -15.83
N LEU A 725 10.63 24.25 -15.49
CA LEU A 725 12.00 24.71 -15.76
C LEU A 725 12.33 24.66 -17.26
N GLN A 726 11.89 23.62 -17.97
CA GLN A 726 12.04 23.44 -19.42
C GLN A 726 11.15 24.43 -20.19
N SER A 727 10.11 24.99 -19.54
CA SER A 727 9.36 26.14 -20.04
C SER A 727 9.99 27.51 -19.70
N GLY A 728 11.17 27.52 -19.07
CA GLY A 728 11.94 28.72 -18.79
C GLY A 728 11.32 29.63 -17.72
N ASN A 729 11.30 29.18 -16.46
CA ASN A 729 11.56 30.00 -15.26
C ASN A 729 11.25 29.23 -13.97
N GLY A 730 12.30 28.89 -13.23
CA GLY A 730 12.22 28.31 -11.88
C GLY A 730 12.01 29.39 -10.84
N GLY A 731 10.94 29.27 -10.05
CA GLY A 731 10.72 30.05 -8.84
C GLY A 731 10.14 29.15 -7.77
N THR A 732 10.83 29.06 -6.63
CA THR A 732 10.44 28.29 -5.45
C THR A 732 9.32 29.00 -4.67
N GLY A 733 8.33 28.24 -4.20
CA GLY A 733 7.42 28.66 -3.12
C GLY A 733 6.18 29.48 -3.54
N ALA A 734 5.02 28.82 -3.50
CA ALA A 734 3.68 29.40 -3.32
C ALA A 734 3.23 30.55 -4.26
N GLY A 735 2.62 30.19 -5.39
CA GLY A 735 1.72 31.06 -6.16
C GLY A 735 2.17 31.37 -7.58
N LEU A 736 1.20 31.52 -8.49
CA LEU A 736 1.45 31.98 -9.86
C LEU A 736 1.99 33.42 -9.82
N THR A 737 3.11 33.68 -10.49
CA THR A 737 3.68 35.03 -10.64
C THR A 737 2.73 35.93 -11.43
N THR A 738 2.81 37.25 -11.21
CA THR A 738 2.02 38.25 -11.95
C THR A 738 2.22 38.17 -13.46
N THR A 739 3.40 37.69 -13.90
CA THR A 739 3.72 37.44 -15.31
C THR A 739 3.03 36.19 -15.84
N GLN A 740 2.92 35.11 -15.04
CA GLN A 740 2.12 33.92 -15.38
C GLN A 740 0.64 34.25 -15.55
N VAL A 741 0.06 35.08 -14.66
CA VAL A 741 -1.32 35.54 -14.80
C VAL A 741 -1.49 36.36 -16.10
N LYS A 742 -0.56 37.25 -16.42
CA LYS A 742 -0.62 38.06 -17.65
C LYS A 742 -0.50 37.21 -18.92
N ASN A 743 0.39 36.22 -18.95
CA ASN A 743 0.59 35.38 -20.12
C ASN A 743 -0.53 34.34 -20.30
N GLN A 744 -1.07 33.79 -19.21
CA GLN A 744 -2.28 32.95 -19.27
C GLN A 744 -3.50 33.77 -19.73
N VAL A 745 -3.68 34.98 -19.23
CA VAL A 745 -4.73 35.89 -19.70
C VAL A 745 -4.51 36.28 -21.17
N ALA A 746 -3.27 36.45 -21.64
CA ALA A 746 -3.01 36.72 -23.04
C ALA A 746 -3.29 35.49 -23.95
N THR A 747 -2.91 34.29 -23.49
CA THR A 747 -2.99 33.06 -24.28
C THR A 747 -4.39 32.46 -24.28
N GLU A 748 -5.02 32.33 -23.11
CA GLU A 748 -6.38 31.82 -22.99
C GLU A 748 -7.41 32.92 -23.24
N GLY A 749 -7.09 34.17 -22.85
CA GLY A 749 -8.01 35.27 -23.11
C GLY A 749 -8.20 35.58 -24.59
N SER A 750 -7.17 35.44 -25.43
CA SER A 750 -7.32 35.59 -26.90
C SER A 750 -8.09 34.45 -27.57
N LYS A 751 -8.18 33.27 -26.94
CA LYS A 751 -9.00 32.15 -27.43
C LYS A 751 -10.47 32.30 -27.08
N HIS A 752 -10.77 32.94 -25.96
CA HIS A 752 -12.11 32.98 -25.37
C HIS A 752 -12.79 34.35 -25.38
N PHE A 753 -12.03 35.44 -25.59
CA PHE A 753 -12.55 36.81 -25.60
C PHE A 753 -12.04 37.59 -26.81
N ILE A 754 -12.87 38.50 -27.31
CA ILE A 754 -12.50 39.46 -28.37
C ILE A 754 -11.67 40.58 -27.73
N SER A 755 -10.49 40.83 -28.29
CA SER A 755 -9.58 41.91 -27.90
C SER A 755 -10.22 43.28 -28.08
N LYS A 756 -9.87 44.21 -27.19
CA LYS A 756 -10.25 45.62 -27.30
C LYS A 756 -9.18 46.48 -27.99
N ILE A 757 -8.04 45.88 -28.32
CA ILE A 757 -6.81 46.60 -28.69
C ILE A 757 -6.21 46.07 -30.00
N ASN A 758 -6.43 44.80 -30.32
CA ASN A 758 -5.91 44.15 -31.52
C ASN A 758 -7.06 43.65 -32.40
N ASP A 759 -6.80 43.46 -33.69
CA ASP A 759 -7.75 42.85 -34.62
C ASP A 759 -7.89 41.34 -34.34
N ASP A 760 -9.14 40.85 -34.32
CA ASP A 760 -9.45 39.42 -34.11
C ASP A 760 -10.16 38.80 -35.32
N THR A 761 -10.01 37.48 -35.50
CA THR A 761 -10.73 36.71 -36.52
C THR A 761 -11.43 35.51 -35.87
N ALA A 762 -12.77 35.49 -35.87
CA ALA A 762 -13.56 34.37 -35.35
C ALA A 762 -13.88 33.36 -36.46
N LYS A 763 -13.72 32.06 -36.16
CA LYS A 763 -14.04 30.95 -37.09
C LYS A 763 -15.50 30.44 -36.97
N GLY A 764 -16.33 31.07 -36.14
CA GLY A 764 -17.74 30.72 -35.92
C GLY A 764 -18.63 31.96 -35.77
N THR A 765 -19.94 31.76 -35.66
CA THR A 765 -20.93 32.86 -35.54
C THR A 765 -20.75 33.61 -34.21
N ILE A 766 -20.53 34.92 -34.27
CA ILE A 766 -20.50 35.79 -33.08
C ILE A 766 -21.93 36.28 -32.80
N THR A 767 -22.50 35.89 -31.66
CA THR A 767 -23.81 36.37 -31.20
C THR A 767 -23.62 37.44 -30.12
N TRP A 768 -24.16 38.63 -30.34
CA TRP A 768 -24.12 39.73 -29.36
C TRP A 768 -25.45 39.81 -28.60
N GLU A 769 -25.42 39.61 -27.27
CA GLU A 769 -26.64 39.63 -26.44
C GLU A 769 -27.22 41.03 -26.19
N LYS A 770 -26.49 42.09 -26.56
CA LYS A 770 -26.94 43.49 -26.45
C LYS A 770 -26.67 44.23 -27.77
N VAL A 771 -27.53 45.20 -28.06
CA VAL A 771 -27.43 46.08 -29.24
C VAL A 771 -26.03 46.69 -29.32
N GLN A 772 -25.27 46.38 -30.37
CA GLN A 772 -24.08 47.15 -30.69
C GLN A 772 -24.50 48.58 -31.05
N LYS A 773 -23.88 49.58 -30.42
CA LYS A 773 -23.98 50.99 -30.83
C LYS A 773 -23.18 51.29 -32.10
N PHE A 774 -22.86 50.28 -32.90
CA PHE A 774 -22.26 50.44 -34.22
C PHE A 774 -23.42 50.41 -35.22
N LEU A 775 -23.88 51.60 -35.59
CA LEU A 775 -25.10 51.90 -36.37
C LEU A 775 -26.43 51.63 -35.63
N GLN A 776 -27.02 52.68 -35.06
CA GLN A 776 -28.44 52.68 -34.71
C GLN A 776 -29.28 52.49 -35.99
N GLY A 777 -30.01 51.37 -36.08
CA GLY A 777 -31.21 51.28 -36.92
C GLY A 777 -31.19 50.26 -38.07
N MET A 778 -30.15 49.45 -38.27
CA MET A 778 -30.13 48.47 -39.35
C MET A 778 -30.04 47.03 -38.82
N LEU A 779 -31.15 46.30 -38.93
CA LEU A 779 -31.21 44.84 -38.78
C LEU A 779 -31.21 44.25 -40.20
N VAL A 780 -30.14 43.56 -40.59
CA VAL A 780 -30.08 42.83 -41.86
C VAL A 780 -30.36 41.36 -41.57
N GLY A 781 -31.58 40.91 -41.83
CA GLY A 781 -31.92 39.50 -41.83
C GLY A 781 -31.64 38.90 -43.20
N GLY A 782 -30.52 38.18 -43.36
CA GLY A 782 -30.25 37.36 -44.55
C GLY A 782 -29.74 38.09 -45.80
N GLY A 783 -28.78 39.02 -45.68
CA GLY A 783 -28.10 39.65 -46.82
C GLY A 783 -26.59 39.75 -46.60
N SER A 784 -25.80 39.89 -47.68
CA SER A 784 -24.35 40.11 -47.57
C SER A 784 -24.00 41.59 -47.70
N TRP A 785 -23.09 42.05 -46.85
CA TRP A 785 -22.46 43.37 -46.95
C TRP A 785 -20.97 43.17 -47.20
N THR A 786 -20.49 43.64 -48.34
CA THR A 786 -19.08 43.54 -48.74
C THR A 786 -18.59 44.86 -49.30
N PRO A 787 -17.48 45.41 -48.81
CA PRO A 787 -16.80 46.50 -49.49
C PRO A 787 -16.15 45.96 -50.78
N ASP A 788 -16.22 46.72 -51.86
CA ASP A 788 -15.45 46.42 -53.08
C ASP A 788 -13.99 46.83 -52.95
N ALA A 789 -13.18 46.51 -53.96
CA ALA A 789 -11.75 46.82 -53.99
C ALA A 789 -11.44 48.33 -53.95
N GLU A 790 -12.43 49.19 -54.13
CA GLU A 790 -12.33 50.65 -54.09
C GLU A 790 -12.87 51.22 -52.76
N GLY A 791 -13.26 50.36 -51.81
CA GLY A 791 -13.79 50.74 -50.49
C GLY A 791 -15.26 51.16 -50.49
N ARG A 792 -15.98 50.98 -51.60
CA ARG A 792 -17.43 51.27 -51.65
C ARG A 792 -18.19 50.10 -51.07
N SER A 793 -19.19 50.38 -50.25
CA SER A 793 -20.01 49.37 -49.57
C SER A 793 -21.14 48.87 -50.47
N HIS A 794 -21.20 47.55 -50.71
CA HIS A 794 -22.29 46.92 -51.46
C HIS A 794 -23.21 46.18 -50.48
N LEU A 795 -24.51 46.46 -50.55
CA LEU A 795 -25.54 45.72 -49.82
C LEU A 795 -26.42 44.96 -50.81
N ILE A 796 -26.45 43.64 -50.70
CA ILE A 796 -27.36 42.78 -51.46
C ILE A 796 -28.37 42.20 -50.47
N THR A 797 -29.66 42.51 -50.67
CA THR A 797 -30.76 42.00 -49.83
C THR A 797 -31.99 41.77 -50.68
N ASP A 798 -32.73 40.70 -50.37
CA ASP A 798 -34.02 40.39 -51.02
C ASP A 798 -35.13 41.35 -50.55
N TYR A 799 -34.97 41.94 -49.35
CA TYR A 799 -35.95 42.85 -48.78
C TYR A 799 -35.26 43.94 -47.94
N LEU A 800 -35.66 45.20 -48.15
CA LEU A 800 -35.19 46.35 -47.37
C LEU A 800 -36.41 47.10 -46.83
N GLU A 801 -36.63 47.05 -45.52
CA GLU A 801 -37.68 47.82 -44.85
C GLU A 801 -37.11 49.15 -44.33
N VAL A 802 -37.67 50.26 -44.81
CA VAL A 802 -37.24 51.62 -44.40
C VAL A 802 -38.38 52.31 -43.67
N ARG A 803 -38.21 52.54 -42.37
CA ARG A 803 -39.28 53.09 -41.51
C ARG A 803 -39.54 54.59 -41.67
N MET A 804 -38.58 55.36 -42.18
CA MET A 804 -38.72 56.83 -42.29
C MET A 804 -38.42 57.35 -43.69
N LYS A 805 -37.17 57.24 -44.17
CA LYS A 805 -36.78 57.74 -45.49
C LYS A 805 -35.49 57.05 -45.93
N ALA A 806 -35.44 56.63 -47.19
CA ALA A 806 -34.20 56.30 -47.89
C ALA A 806 -33.95 57.35 -48.97
N ILE A 807 -32.71 57.81 -49.09
CA ILE A 807 -32.28 58.74 -50.12
C ILE A 807 -31.20 58.01 -50.91
N PHE A 808 -31.41 57.87 -52.21
CA PHE A 808 -30.42 57.36 -53.15
C PHE A 808 -30.06 58.52 -54.05
N GLU A 809 -28.82 58.99 -53.94
CA GLU A 809 -28.25 60.00 -54.83
C GLU A 809 -27.24 59.29 -55.73
N GLU A 810 -27.22 59.69 -57.01
CA GLU A 810 -26.34 59.12 -58.02
C GLU A 810 -24.90 59.61 -57.89
#